data_AF-A0AAE8HPE1-F1
#
_entry.id   AF-A0AAE8HPE1-F1
#
_cell.length_a   1.000
_cell.length_b   1.000
_cell.length_c   1.000
_cell.angle_alpha   90.00
_cell.angle_beta   90.00
_cell.angle_gamma   90.00
#
_symmetry.space_group_name_H-M   'P 1'
#
loop_
_entity.id
_entity.type
_entity.pdbx_description
1 polymer ?
#
loop_
_entity_poly.entity_id
_entity_poly.type
_entity_poly.pdbx_seq_one_letter_code
_entity_poly.pdbx_strand_id
1 'polypeptide(L)'
;MRVVRAARLHLRDATSDKVYDVDLIENEALGTPERYFVNTRYGRRGATLREGSKTPQPLTAEAAARVFDSVIVAKINGGYRRIDGPEPSAASEPSADGRAAVLRARLSACLHQRWPERERDRLLWRIGELRLAAAAPDLIALARALGPAQASYALVWALARAAGAEAGPILDAIAADAPGSVVRDLARFALAAPLTGAYRPPEAEPDLPGMVARPAEAGDVDGLCGALDGLARHDPGRVGPALVALGRLVQGRPALHATLCAALLRLPARPPYLIGLRRLFKHAEMADDAALFGAAAQRFETAQAMYQAGRSHAYVPDLRRYVAVDAARHGPEARLGLSTATRAYMKRRIWRALRKRGAVEDPAFTALATGFLLALGPEDLDPPTRWTAWGRKPDGTWGRQPRARGPLGRNWTASQLLYRHAPEARPRTGSLTFLETGAVDPDRRDEAFPDLWSARPDLALRLAAEGRIEPVARLGLRVLRADPGACAALDSAAIGRLLAAPHDAVRIFAFQIAQARLAAGIADSADLAALVAALLAAALPEARALALRRLEAGAPVVWSDPDLAAALLTSPEPDVQAAVPGLARALPSGLAAPLVAPLVARLVAWLRAMPPEPDAAATAAIRGLRAALPLLWPGHDLPVQPETAAALIAHPAAAVRSAGLALLAQSPAGADGLPPESWDALIGTGSEDIRIAALVLLARLDDARLGPYAERIVAFASGPGSAVRQAARPLVARLAAADPGLAPRLARELIGSLFRAAPDDAYAADVVALLREALPGECAALDDGTLWRLLQARADGARRLGAALLPDRHPAAFSVRQIARLGGHPYRAVRDWATAAFAADPARFQAAAAEAVLLVESDWPDTLAFARSFFETWPEAAWTPGALAVVTDSVKPEVLAFARHLLRSRLRPEDAEGQVLRLLEHPAPSMHLLLTELLTEQAVASEAAFVRLIPLARIVMLQVLRGRVAKDRMAAFLRAEALRSRARAEALLPLFADLTLSGTARDRSAAILALRDIAEAHPGLAVPLVRRPPEVRGPISPSAPVSEGAR
;
A
#
# COMPACT_ATOMS: atom_id res chain seq x y z
N MET A 1 -13.42 -42.47 -46.27
CA MET A 1 -12.58 -41.76 -47.26
C MET A 1 -11.13 -41.83 -46.83
N ARG A 2 -10.25 -42.37 -47.68
CA ARG A 2 -8.83 -42.62 -47.44
C ARG A 2 -8.01 -41.82 -48.44
N VAL A 3 -7.01 -41.06 -47.99
CA VAL A 3 -6.10 -40.35 -48.91
C VAL A 3 -5.13 -41.38 -49.51
N VAL A 4 -5.13 -41.48 -50.84
CA VAL A 4 -4.33 -42.46 -51.61
C VAL A 4 -3.00 -41.85 -52.03
N ARG A 5 -3.01 -40.60 -52.48
CA ARG A 5 -1.81 -39.81 -52.85
C ARG A 5 -2.04 -38.36 -52.46
N ALA A 6 -1.04 -37.68 -51.92
CA ALA A 6 -1.10 -36.26 -51.60
C ALA A 6 0.15 -35.56 -52.15
N ALA A 7 0.03 -34.28 -52.49
CA ALA A 7 1.15 -33.45 -52.88
C ALA A 7 0.97 -32.00 -52.43
N ARG A 8 2.01 -31.42 -51.84
CA ARG A 8 2.00 -30.03 -51.38
C ARG A 8 2.96 -29.19 -52.20
N LEU A 9 2.51 -28.02 -52.68
CA LEU A 9 3.27 -27.12 -53.55
C LEU A 9 3.40 -25.73 -52.93
N HIS A 10 4.56 -25.06 -53.04
CA HIS A 10 4.77 -23.67 -52.61
C HIS A 10 5.10 -22.72 -53.76
N LEU A 11 4.73 -21.44 -53.64
CA LEU A 11 5.15 -20.35 -54.51
C LEU A 11 5.57 -19.15 -53.64
N ARG A 12 6.83 -18.69 -53.75
CA ARG A 12 7.35 -17.54 -53.02
C ARG A 12 7.99 -16.52 -53.98
N ASP A 13 7.40 -15.34 -54.07
CA ASP A 13 7.97 -14.15 -54.72
C ASP A 13 8.05 -12.96 -53.74
N ALA A 14 8.60 -11.82 -54.17
CA ALA A 14 8.80 -10.62 -53.34
C ALA A 14 7.52 -10.04 -52.69
N THR A 15 6.34 -10.42 -53.19
CA THR A 15 5.01 -9.93 -52.80
C THR A 15 4.00 -11.04 -52.44
N SER A 16 4.26 -12.31 -52.78
CA SER A 16 3.38 -13.46 -52.53
C SER A 16 4.09 -14.66 -51.92
N ASP A 17 3.49 -15.29 -50.91
CA ASP A 17 3.95 -16.55 -50.28
C ASP A 17 2.75 -17.51 -50.16
N LYS A 18 2.55 -18.38 -51.15
CA LYS A 18 1.35 -19.22 -51.32
C LYS A 18 1.67 -20.71 -51.22
N VAL A 19 0.73 -21.48 -50.68
CA VAL A 19 0.76 -22.95 -50.62
C VAL A 19 -0.46 -23.49 -51.37
N TYR A 20 -0.28 -24.63 -52.04
CA TYR A 20 -1.29 -25.34 -52.81
C TYR A 20 -1.15 -26.85 -52.56
N ASP A 21 -2.07 -27.43 -51.80
CA ASP A 21 -2.16 -28.85 -51.49
C ASP A 21 -3.13 -29.53 -52.48
N VAL A 22 -2.81 -30.75 -52.89
CA VAL A 22 -3.63 -31.59 -53.77
C VAL A 22 -3.68 -32.99 -53.16
N ASP A 23 -4.88 -33.52 -52.93
CA ASP A 23 -5.12 -34.85 -52.34
C ASP A 23 -5.97 -35.69 -53.30
N LEU A 24 -5.50 -36.88 -53.64
CA LEU A 24 -6.28 -37.95 -54.28
C LEU A 24 -6.88 -38.82 -53.18
N ILE A 25 -8.20 -38.85 -53.08
CA ILE A 25 -8.95 -39.47 -52.00
C ILE A 25 -9.84 -40.58 -52.56
N GLU A 26 -9.72 -41.78 -51.99
CA GLU A 26 -10.59 -42.92 -52.27
C GLU A 26 -11.75 -42.96 -51.26
N ASN A 27 -12.97 -43.10 -51.76
CA ASN A 27 -14.13 -43.33 -50.93
C ASN A 27 -14.54 -44.80 -50.98
N GLU A 28 -13.95 -45.62 -50.11
CA GLU A 28 -14.19 -47.07 -50.01
C GLU A 28 -15.68 -47.44 -49.76
N ALA A 29 -16.53 -46.50 -49.33
CA ALA A 29 -17.97 -46.70 -49.19
C ALA A 29 -18.73 -46.74 -50.53
N LEU A 30 -18.11 -46.29 -51.63
CA LEU A 30 -18.64 -46.43 -52.98
C LEU A 30 -18.15 -47.78 -53.54
N GLY A 31 -19.06 -48.77 -53.61
CA GLY A 31 -18.77 -50.12 -54.10
C GLY A 31 -18.52 -50.22 -55.62
N THR A 32 -18.32 -49.09 -56.29
CA THR A 32 -18.10 -48.96 -57.74
C THR A 32 -16.61 -48.70 -58.04
N PRO A 33 -16.12 -49.03 -59.25
CA PRO A 33 -14.75 -48.71 -59.68
C PRO A 33 -14.46 -47.19 -59.69
N GLU A 34 -15.49 -46.39 -59.88
CA GLU A 34 -15.48 -44.93 -59.83
C GLU A 34 -15.73 -44.47 -58.39
N ARG A 35 -14.64 -44.27 -57.64
CA ARG A 35 -14.70 -43.91 -56.21
C ARG A 35 -13.62 -42.94 -55.74
N TYR A 36 -12.84 -42.40 -56.67
CA TYR A 36 -11.69 -41.53 -56.37
C TYR A 36 -11.98 -40.07 -56.69
N PHE A 37 -11.57 -39.16 -55.81
CA PHE A 37 -11.72 -37.71 -55.93
C PHE A 37 -10.37 -37.00 -55.85
N VAL A 38 -10.21 -35.86 -56.54
CA VAL A 38 -9.02 -35.00 -56.44
C VAL A 38 -9.41 -33.67 -55.81
N ASN A 39 -9.06 -33.52 -54.53
CA ASN A 39 -9.33 -32.32 -53.74
C ASN A 39 -8.09 -31.42 -53.68
N THR A 40 -8.29 -30.12 -53.54
CA THR A 40 -7.24 -29.11 -53.50
C THR A 40 -7.47 -28.12 -52.37
N ARG A 41 -6.38 -27.59 -51.79
CA ARG A 41 -6.45 -26.55 -50.76
C ARG A 41 -5.39 -25.52 -51.04
N TYR A 42 -5.75 -24.24 -51.17
CA TYR A 42 -4.77 -23.23 -51.57
C TYR A 42 -4.96 -21.87 -50.90
N GLY A 43 -3.86 -21.19 -50.65
CA GLY A 43 -3.88 -19.93 -49.90
C GLY A 43 -2.49 -19.40 -49.61
N ARG A 44 -2.41 -18.33 -48.80
CA ARG A 44 -1.12 -17.79 -48.33
C ARG A 44 -0.57 -18.73 -47.25
N ARG A 45 0.73 -19.03 -47.27
CA ARG A 45 1.37 -19.92 -46.27
C ARG A 45 1.13 -19.39 -44.85
N GLY A 46 0.65 -20.24 -43.95
CA GLY A 46 0.29 -19.88 -42.57
C GLY A 46 -1.08 -19.19 -42.41
N ALA A 47 -1.86 -19.03 -43.49
CA ALA A 47 -3.27 -18.64 -43.43
C ALA A 47 -4.18 -19.86 -43.65
N THR A 48 -5.46 -19.74 -43.28
CA THR A 48 -6.48 -20.77 -43.58
C THR A 48 -6.58 -20.97 -45.09
N LEU A 49 -6.26 -22.18 -45.56
CA LEU A 49 -6.27 -22.52 -46.98
C LEU A 49 -7.72 -22.65 -47.47
N ARG A 50 -8.01 -22.14 -48.67
CA ARG A 50 -9.33 -22.32 -49.30
C ARG A 50 -9.39 -23.71 -49.91
N GLU A 51 -10.36 -24.50 -49.49
CA GLU A 51 -10.60 -25.84 -49.99
C GLU A 51 -11.47 -25.81 -51.25
N GLY A 52 -11.21 -26.71 -52.19
CA GLY A 52 -12.01 -26.89 -53.41
C GLY A 52 -11.70 -28.22 -54.07
N SER A 53 -12.69 -28.83 -54.74
CA SER A 53 -12.51 -30.07 -55.50
C SER A 53 -12.28 -29.80 -56.99
N LYS A 54 -11.44 -30.61 -57.63
CA LYS A 54 -11.24 -30.59 -59.10
C LYS A 54 -12.09 -31.63 -59.82
N THR A 55 -12.70 -32.56 -59.09
CA THR A 55 -13.54 -33.62 -59.62
C THR A 55 -14.90 -33.58 -58.91
N PRO A 56 -15.96 -33.04 -59.54
CA PRO A 56 -17.27 -32.94 -58.92
C PRO A 56 -18.00 -34.29 -58.79
N GLN A 57 -17.56 -35.32 -59.53
CA GLN A 57 -18.04 -36.70 -59.47
C GLN A 57 -16.86 -37.66 -59.25
N PRO A 58 -17.07 -38.83 -58.61
CA PRO A 58 -16.01 -39.81 -58.39
C PRO A 58 -15.54 -40.40 -59.72
N LEU A 59 -14.23 -40.61 -59.85
CA LEU A 59 -13.57 -41.15 -61.04
C LEU A 59 -12.96 -42.52 -60.77
N THR A 60 -12.63 -43.26 -61.82
CA THR A 60 -11.80 -44.47 -61.72
C THR A 60 -10.39 -44.12 -61.24
N ALA A 61 -9.69 -45.09 -60.63
CA ALA A 61 -8.35 -44.89 -60.09
C ALA A 61 -7.37 -44.27 -61.11
N GLU A 62 -7.36 -44.77 -62.35
CA GLU A 62 -6.48 -44.27 -63.41
C GLU A 62 -6.84 -42.87 -63.89
N ALA A 63 -8.14 -42.56 -64.02
CA ALA A 63 -8.59 -41.24 -64.44
C ALA A 63 -8.32 -40.19 -63.35
N ALA A 64 -8.55 -40.53 -62.08
CA ALA A 64 -8.27 -39.67 -60.95
C ALA A 64 -6.76 -39.42 -60.77
N ALA A 65 -5.92 -40.43 -61.00
CA ALA A 65 -4.46 -40.28 -61.00
C ALA A 65 -3.99 -39.32 -62.12
N ARG A 66 -4.53 -39.42 -63.34
CA ARG A 66 -4.23 -38.49 -64.43
C ARG A 66 -4.63 -37.06 -64.11
N VAL A 67 -5.80 -36.85 -63.50
CA VAL A 67 -6.26 -35.51 -63.07
C VAL A 67 -5.36 -34.95 -61.96
N PHE A 68 -4.99 -35.78 -60.98
CA PHE A 68 -4.06 -35.41 -59.89
C PHE A 68 -2.70 -34.95 -60.44
N ASP A 69 -2.09 -35.73 -61.33
CA ASP A 69 -0.78 -35.41 -61.91
C ASP A 69 -0.86 -34.16 -62.83
N SER A 70 -1.96 -34.00 -63.59
CA SER A 70 -2.21 -32.80 -64.42
C SER A 70 -2.31 -31.52 -63.60
N VAL A 71 -3.02 -31.54 -62.46
CA VAL A 71 -3.13 -30.37 -61.56
C VAL A 71 -1.77 -29.94 -61.02
N ILE A 72 -0.90 -30.91 -60.73
CA ILE A 72 0.43 -30.64 -60.20
C ILE A 72 1.33 -30.05 -61.28
N VAL A 73 1.35 -30.63 -62.49
CA VAL A 73 2.10 -30.09 -63.62
C VAL A 73 1.65 -28.67 -63.96
N ALA A 74 0.34 -28.41 -63.98
CA ALA A 74 -0.21 -27.08 -64.25
C ALA A 74 0.23 -26.03 -63.20
N LYS A 75 0.38 -26.41 -61.93
CA LYS A 75 0.86 -25.51 -60.87
C LYS A 75 2.37 -25.33 -60.88
N ILE A 76 3.14 -26.36 -61.22
CA ILE A 76 4.58 -26.24 -61.42
C ILE A 76 4.89 -25.29 -62.58
N ASN A 77 4.19 -25.42 -63.71
CA ASN A 77 4.30 -24.47 -64.83
C ASN A 77 3.86 -23.05 -64.43
N GLY A 78 2.95 -22.91 -63.46
CA GLY A 78 2.56 -21.65 -62.84
C GLY A 78 3.52 -21.10 -61.78
N GLY A 79 4.72 -21.68 -61.63
CA GLY A 79 5.80 -21.21 -60.75
C GLY A 79 5.86 -21.87 -59.37
N TYR A 80 4.96 -22.81 -59.04
CA TYR A 80 4.98 -23.51 -57.77
C TYR A 80 6.04 -24.63 -57.74
N ARG A 81 6.55 -25.01 -56.57
CA ARG A 81 7.53 -26.10 -56.38
C ARG A 81 7.00 -27.13 -55.37
N ARG A 82 7.18 -28.44 -55.62
CA ARG A 82 6.78 -29.53 -54.70
C ARG A 82 7.56 -29.47 -53.39
N ILE A 83 6.88 -29.76 -52.27
CA ILE A 83 7.43 -29.80 -50.90
C ILE A 83 7.72 -31.26 -50.46
N ASP A 84 7.33 -32.26 -51.26
CA ASP A 84 7.57 -33.67 -50.93
C ASP A 84 8.98 -34.09 -51.37
N GLY A 85 9.90 -33.99 -50.41
CA GLY A 85 11.34 -34.28 -50.48
C GLY A 85 11.99 -33.56 -49.30
N PRO A 86 13.08 -34.10 -48.71
CA PRO A 86 13.71 -33.48 -47.55
C PRO A 86 13.92 -32.00 -47.87
N GLU A 87 13.44 -31.13 -46.98
CA GLU A 87 13.49 -29.69 -47.19
C GLU A 87 14.86 -29.33 -47.75
N PRO A 88 14.96 -28.48 -48.79
CA PRO A 88 16.21 -27.82 -49.04
C PRO A 88 16.48 -27.04 -47.75
N SER A 89 17.37 -27.61 -46.93
CA SER A 89 18.15 -26.93 -45.92
C SER A 89 18.26 -25.50 -46.38
N ALA A 90 17.57 -24.60 -45.67
CA ALA A 90 17.76 -23.18 -45.82
C ALA A 90 19.26 -23.02 -45.86
N ALA A 91 19.78 -22.69 -47.06
CA ALA A 91 21.19 -22.77 -47.40
C ALA A 91 21.96 -22.45 -46.15
N SER A 92 22.59 -23.48 -45.58
CA SER A 92 23.24 -23.42 -44.29
C SER A 92 23.86 -22.05 -44.20
N GLU A 93 23.30 -21.20 -43.32
CA GLU A 93 24.03 -20.00 -42.96
C GLU A 93 25.41 -20.53 -42.62
N PRO A 94 26.47 -20.05 -43.29
CA PRO A 94 27.79 -20.54 -42.96
C PRO A 94 27.89 -20.41 -41.45
N SER A 95 28.43 -21.44 -40.79
CA SER A 95 28.76 -21.35 -39.36
C SER A 95 29.36 -19.98 -39.06
N ALA A 96 29.27 -19.49 -37.82
CA ALA A 96 29.88 -18.21 -37.45
C ALA A 96 31.31 -18.07 -38.04
N ASP A 97 32.04 -19.18 -38.11
CA ASP A 97 33.35 -19.34 -38.77
C ASP A 97 33.35 -19.12 -40.30
N GLY A 98 32.40 -19.69 -41.04
CA GLY A 98 32.28 -19.50 -42.49
C GLY A 98 31.94 -18.04 -42.88
N ARG A 99 31.12 -17.34 -42.08
CA ARG A 99 30.81 -15.91 -42.30
C ARG A 99 32.00 -15.02 -41.97
N ALA A 100 32.69 -15.32 -40.87
CA ALA A 100 33.93 -14.65 -40.50
C ALA A 100 35.00 -14.79 -41.59
N ALA A 101 35.16 -16.00 -42.15
CA ALA A 101 36.09 -16.25 -43.25
C ALA A 101 35.75 -15.42 -44.51
N VAL A 102 34.48 -15.33 -44.89
CA VAL A 102 34.05 -14.49 -46.04
C VAL A 102 34.33 -13.01 -45.80
N LEU A 103 34.10 -12.50 -44.59
CA LEU A 103 34.38 -11.09 -44.27
C LEU A 103 35.88 -10.79 -44.28
N ARG A 104 36.72 -11.72 -43.80
CA ARG A 104 38.18 -11.62 -43.89
C ARG A 104 38.68 -11.65 -45.33
N ALA A 105 38.18 -12.59 -46.14
CA ALA A 105 38.55 -12.66 -47.56
C ALA A 105 38.20 -11.36 -48.30
N ARG A 106 37.03 -10.76 -48.01
CA ARG A 106 36.64 -9.45 -48.56
C ARG A 106 37.52 -8.31 -48.06
N LEU A 107 37.94 -8.33 -46.79
CA LEU A 107 38.84 -7.31 -46.25
C LEU A 107 40.23 -7.40 -46.88
N SER A 108 40.77 -8.62 -47.02
CA SER A 108 42.02 -8.88 -47.72
C SER A 108 41.95 -8.43 -49.19
N ALA A 109 40.85 -8.72 -49.90
CA ALA A 109 40.64 -8.21 -51.27
C ALA A 109 40.62 -6.66 -51.33
N CYS A 110 40.13 -6.00 -50.28
CA CYS A 110 40.13 -4.54 -50.19
C CYS A 110 41.54 -3.94 -50.02
N LEU A 111 42.53 -4.71 -49.54
CA LEU A 111 43.93 -4.27 -49.49
C LEU A 111 44.58 -4.24 -50.88
N HIS A 112 44.17 -5.16 -51.75
CA HIS A 112 44.79 -5.35 -53.07
C HIS A 112 44.00 -4.69 -54.22
N GLN A 113 42.76 -4.29 -53.97
CA GLN A 113 41.86 -3.72 -54.98
C GLN A 113 41.15 -2.47 -54.45
N ARG A 114 40.87 -1.50 -55.33
CA ARG A 114 40.21 -0.25 -54.96
C ARG A 114 38.69 -0.46 -54.88
N TRP A 115 38.12 -0.34 -53.68
CA TRP A 115 36.68 -0.48 -53.45
C TRP A 115 35.99 0.89 -53.31
N PRO A 116 34.71 1.00 -53.68
CA PRO A 116 33.90 2.16 -53.35
C PRO A 116 33.84 2.37 -51.83
N GLU A 117 34.02 3.61 -51.36
CA GLU A 117 34.10 3.95 -49.94
C GLU A 117 32.90 3.42 -49.15
N ARG A 118 31.68 3.55 -49.71
CA ARG A 118 30.45 3.08 -49.09
C ARG A 118 30.41 1.56 -48.86
N GLU A 119 31.01 0.78 -49.75
CA GLU A 119 31.04 -0.68 -49.64
C GLU A 119 32.10 -1.12 -48.63
N ARG A 120 33.28 -0.49 -48.66
CA ARG A 120 34.33 -0.65 -47.67
C ARG A 120 33.82 -0.32 -46.26
N ASP A 121 33.16 0.82 -46.07
CA ASP A 121 32.65 1.23 -44.76
C ASP A 121 31.58 0.27 -44.22
N ARG A 122 30.72 -0.30 -45.09
CA ARG A 122 29.76 -1.32 -44.68
C ARG A 122 30.45 -2.61 -44.23
N LEU A 123 31.52 -3.01 -44.93
CA LEU A 123 32.34 -4.16 -44.56
C LEU A 123 33.01 -3.92 -43.20
N LEU A 124 33.72 -2.80 -43.03
CA LEU A 124 34.39 -2.42 -41.79
C LEU A 124 33.41 -2.33 -40.62
N TRP A 125 32.25 -1.69 -40.82
CA TRP A 125 31.19 -1.63 -39.82
C TRP A 125 30.77 -3.04 -39.35
N ARG A 126 30.55 -3.96 -40.31
CA ARG A 126 30.13 -5.33 -40.00
C ARG A 126 31.24 -6.13 -39.28
N ILE A 127 32.50 -5.92 -39.64
CA ILE A 127 33.66 -6.54 -38.96
C ILE A 127 33.73 -6.09 -37.50
N GLY A 128 33.60 -4.78 -37.24
CA GLY A 128 33.56 -4.26 -35.88
C GLY A 128 32.31 -4.71 -35.11
N GLU A 129 31.13 -4.76 -35.75
CA GLU A 129 29.88 -5.27 -35.15
C GLU A 129 30.03 -6.72 -34.68
N LEU A 130 30.81 -7.56 -35.38
CA LEU A 130 31.08 -8.95 -35.01
C LEU A 130 32.33 -9.14 -34.14
N ARG A 131 33.08 -8.07 -33.83
CA ARG A 131 34.37 -8.11 -33.11
C ARG A 131 35.34 -9.18 -33.64
N LEU A 132 35.48 -9.24 -34.96
CA LEU A 132 36.26 -10.32 -35.57
C LEU A 132 37.76 -10.12 -35.36
N ALA A 133 38.29 -10.63 -34.24
CA ALA A 133 39.70 -10.48 -33.84
C ALA A 133 40.68 -10.95 -34.92
N ALA A 134 40.35 -12.03 -35.63
CA ALA A 134 41.16 -12.57 -36.73
C ALA A 134 41.30 -11.61 -37.93
N ALA A 135 40.52 -10.51 -38.01
CA ALA A 135 40.67 -9.48 -39.02
C ALA A 135 41.68 -8.37 -38.62
N ALA A 136 42.23 -8.39 -37.40
CA ALA A 136 43.09 -7.34 -36.88
C ALA A 136 44.31 -7.03 -37.77
N PRO A 137 45.09 -8.02 -38.28
CA PRO A 137 46.26 -7.74 -39.11
C PRO A 137 45.89 -7.00 -40.40
N ASP A 138 44.81 -7.42 -41.07
CA ASP A 138 44.34 -6.82 -42.32
C ASP A 138 43.75 -5.42 -42.08
N LEU A 139 43.08 -5.19 -40.94
CA LEU A 139 42.58 -3.87 -40.56
C LEU A 139 43.72 -2.88 -40.29
N ILE A 140 44.77 -3.32 -39.60
CA ILE A 140 45.97 -2.53 -39.29
C ILE A 140 46.71 -2.20 -40.59
N ALA A 141 46.89 -3.18 -41.48
CA ALA A 141 47.52 -2.98 -42.79
C ALA A 141 46.73 -1.96 -43.64
N LEU A 142 45.39 -2.08 -43.67
CA LEU A 142 44.52 -1.14 -44.39
C LEU A 142 44.64 0.28 -43.82
N ALA A 143 44.65 0.40 -42.50
CA ALA A 143 44.75 1.70 -41.84
C ALA A 143 46.10 2.38 -42.11
N ARG A 144 47.20 1.64 -42.12
CA ARG A 144 48.53 2.15 -42.49
C ARG A 144 48.59 2.62 -43.95
N ALA A 145 48.00 1.84 -44.87
CA ALA A 145 47.97 2.18 -46.30
C ALA A 145 47.16 3.45 -46.59
N LEU A 146 46.07 3.67 -45.85
CA LEU A 146 45.23 4.87 -46.00
C LEU A 146 45.81 6.11 -45.29
N GLY A 147 46.43 5.90 -44.13
CA GLY A 147 46.93 6.95 -43.25
C GLY A 147 45.81 7.69 -42.48
N PRO A 148 46.18 8.51 -41.47
CA PRO A 148 45.24 9.24 -40.61
C PRO A 148 44.27 10.16 -41.37
N ALA A 149 44.75 10.82 -42.43
CA ALA A 149 43.96 11.80 -43.18
C ALA A 149 42.77 11.20 -43.94
N GLN A 150 42.85 9.92 -44.31
CA GLN A 150 41.81 9.19 -45.05
C GLN A 150 41.02 8.20 -44.17
N ALA A 151 41.24 8.21 -42.86
CA ALA A 151 40.56 7.32 -41.93
C ALA A 151 39.05 7.62 -41.87
N SER A 152 38.22 6.61 -42.11
CA SER A 152 36.77 6.73 -41.99
C SER A 152 36.28 6.39 -40.57
N TYR A 153 35.08 6.84 -40.23
CA TYR A 153 34.41 6.47 -38.97
C TYR A 153 34.30 4.94 -38.80
N ALA A 154 34.00 4.23 -39.89
CA ALA A 154 33.84 2.78 -39.88
C ALA A 154 35.19 2.07 -39.67
N LEU A 155 36.30 2.65 -40.15
CA LEU A 155 37.64 2.12 -39.90
C LEU A 155 38.02 2.22 -38.43
N VAL A 156 37.84 3.39 -37.80
CA VAL A 156 38.08 3.56 -36.35
C VAL A 156 37.21 2.62 -35.53
N TRP A 157 35.93 2.48 -35.88
CA TRP A 157 35.01 1.51 -35.26
C TRP A 157 35.54 0.08 -35.36
N ALA A 158 35.98 -0.35 -36.55
CA ALA A 158 36.49 -1.70 -36.77
C ALA A 158 37.80 -1.94 -36.02
N LEU A 159 38.74 -0.98 -36.07
CA LEU A 159 40.01 -1.05 -35.33
C LEU A 159 39.77 -1.18 -33.83
N ALA A 160 38.95 -0.32 -33.24
CA ALA A 160 38.67 -0.33 -31.80
C ALA A 160 37.98 -1.63 -31.34
N ARG A 161 37.01 -2.13 -32.12
CA ARG A 161 36.17 -3.27 -31.74
C ARG A 161 36.77 -4.64 -32.08
N ALA A 162 37.63 -4.73 -33.09
CA ALA A 162 38.17 -6.00 -33.58
C ALA A 162 39.69 -6.13 -33.36
N ALA A 163 40.47 -5.07 -33.50
CA ALA A 163 41.92 -5.11 -33.28
C ALA A 163 42.34 -4.71 -31.85
N GLY A 164 41.51 -3.93 -31.15
CA GLY A 164 41.72 -3.59 -29.73
C GLY A 164 43.07 -2.92 -29.48
N ALA A 165 43.85 -3.48 -28.54
CA ALA A 165 45.14 -2.92 -28.13
C ALA A 165 46.17 -2.79 -29.26
N GLU A 166 46.18 -3.74 -30.22
CA GLU A 166 47.13 -3.72 -31.35
C GLU A 166 46.92 -2.51 -32.27
N ALA A 167 45.71 -1.96 -32.31
CA ALA A 167 45.40 -0.76 -33.07
C ALA A 167 45.72 0.54 -32.32
N GLY A 168 46.16 0.49 -31.06
CA GLY A 168 46.41 1.64 -30.20
C GLY A 168 47.24 2.76 -30.86
N PRO A 169 48.45 2.48 -31.38
CA PRO A 169 49.28 3.49 -32.05
C PRO A 169 48.63 4.11 -33.28
N ILE A 170 47.85 3.32 -34.04
CA ILE A 170 47.15 3.81 -35.24
C ILE A 170 45.99 4.71 -34.83
N LEU A 171 45.22 4.32 -33.81
CA LEU A 171 44.15 5.13 -33.27
C LEU A 171 44.68 6.44 -32.71
N ASP A 172 45.87 6.44 -32.11
CA ASP A 172 46.54 7.64 -31.58
C ASP A 172 46.95 8.59 -32.71
N ALA A 173 47.56 8.07 -33.78
CA ALA A 173 47.85 8.86 -34.98
C ALA A 173 46.56 9.44 -35.62
N ILE A 174 45.47 8.66 -35.68
CA ILE A 174 44.17 9.14 -36.16
C ILE A 174 43.60 10.22 -35.22
N ALA A 175 43.75 10.07 -33.91
CA ALA A 175 43.29 11.04 -32.91
C ALA A 175 44.04 12.38 -32.98
N ALA A 176 45.31 12.36 -33.38
CA ALA A 176 46.12 13.54 -33.62
C ALA A 176 45.77 14.21 -34.96
N ASP A 177 45.84 13.45 -36.06
CA ASP A 177 46.01 14.01 -37.41
C ASP A 177 44.79 13.92 -38.32
N ALA A 178 43.70 13.25 -37.93
CA ALA A 178 42.53 13.16 -38.80
C ALA A 178 41.84 14.54 -39.01
N PRO A 179 41.50 14.94 -40.24
CA PRO A 179 40.99 16.28 -40.52
C PRO A 179 39.61 16.54 -39.90
N GLY A 180 38.76 15.52 -39.81
CA GLY A 180 37.41 15.62 -39.26
C GLY A 180 37.36 15.45 -37.75
N SER A 181 36.75 16.41 -37.03
CA SER A 181 36.56 16.31 -35.57
C SER A 181 35.79 15.04 -35.16
N VAL A 182 34.82 14.60 -35.97
CA VAL A 182 34.04 13.38 -35.69
C VAL A 182 34.93 12.12 -35.61
N VAL A 183 35.92 12.00 -36.50
CA VAL A 183 36.82 10.84 -36.56
C VAL A 183 37.87 10.93 -35.44
N ARG A 184 38.45 12.13 -35.23
CA ARG A 184 39.37 12.37 -34.10
C ARG A 184 38.74 12.08 -32.75
N ASP A 185 37.54 12.58 -32.52
CA ASP A 185 36.82 12.39 -31.26
C ASP A 185 36.48 10.92 -31.01
N LEU A 186 36.11 10.18 -32.06
CA LEU A 186 35.85 8.74 -31.94
C LEU A 186 37.13 7.98 -31.59
N ALA A 187 38.25 8.29 -32.25
CA ALA A 187 39.54 7.65 -31.96
C ALA A 187 40.02 7.96 -30.53
N ARG A 188 39.91 9.22 -30.09
CA ARG A 188 40.19 9.63 -28.70
C ARG A 188 39.30 8.91 -27.69
N PHE A 189 38.02 8.73 -28.01
CA PHE A 189 37.12 7.97 -27.16
C PHE A 189 37.51 6.48 -27.12
N ALA A 190 37.87 5.87 -28.26
CA ALA A 190 38.33 4.48 -28.31
C ALA A 190 39.60 4.23 -27.49
N LEU A 191 40.52 5.19 -27.46
CA LEU A 191 41.76 5.14 -26.66
C LEU A 191 41.49 5.28 -25.16
N ALA A 192 40.48 6.05 -24.76
CA ALA A 192 40.07 6.18 -23.37
C ALA A 192 39.20 5.00 -22.88
N ALA A 193 38.42 4.40 -23.78
CA ALA A 193 37.58 3.25 -23.50
C ALA A 193 38.42 2.00 -23.17
N PRO A 194 37.84 1.01 -22.46
CA PRO A 194 38.52 -0.25 -22.15
C PRO A 194 38.85 -1.11 -23.39
N LEU A 195 38.39 -0.72 -24.59
CA LEU A 195 38.59 -1.44 -25.85
C LEU A 195 40.07 -1.63 -26.26
N THR A 196 40.94 -0.67 -25.92
CA THR A 196 42.36 -0.67 -26.30
C THR A 196 43.27 -1.32 -25.25
N GLY A 197 42.68 -1.98 -24.23
CA GLY A 197 43.42 -2.71 -23.21
C GLY A 197 44.40 -1.83 -22.44
N ALA A 198 45.66 -2.29 -22.34
CA ALA A 198 46.73 -1.60 -21.61
C ALA A 198 47.34 -0.41 -22.38
N TYR A 199 47.04 -0.24 -23.68
CA TYR A 199 47.55 0.89 -24.44
C TYR A 199 46.90 2.18 -23.91
N ARG A 200 47.72 3.05 -23.32
CA ARG A 200 47.32 4.36 -22.84
C ARG A 200 48.27 5.41 -23.42
N PRO A 201 47.83 6.24 -24.38
CA PRO A 201 48.62 7.38 -24.80
C PRO A 201 48.73 8.40 -23.65
N PRO A 202 49.69 9.33 -23.70
CA PRO A 202 49.77 10.43 -22.74
C PRO A 202 48.41 11.14 -22.64
N GLU A 203 47.93 11.39 -21.42
CA GLU A 203 46.61 11.96 -21.21
C GLU A 203 46.59 13.42 -21.70
N ALA A 204 46.07 13.63 -22.91
CA ALA A 204 45.84 14.97 -23.43
C ALA A 204 44.66 15.60 -22.68
N GLU A 205 44.93 16.67 -21.92
CA GLU A 205 43.94 17.38 -21.15
C GLU A 205 42.72 17.73 -22.04
N PRO A 206 41.51 17.27 -21.70
CA PRO A 206 40.33 17.59 -22.47
C PRO A 206 40.10 19.10 -22.46
N ASP A 207 39.82 19.66 -23.64
CA ASP A 207 39.27 21.02 -23.75
C ASP A 207 37.83 21.05 -23.19
N LEU A 208 37.73 21.11 -21.86
CA LEU A 208 36.48 21.18 -21.12
C LEU A 208 36.47 22.46 -20.27
N PRO A 209 35.42 23.31 -20.36
CA PRO A 209 35.36 24.52 -19.56
C PRO A 209 35.32 24.18 -18.07
N GLY A 210 36.10 24.89 -17.23
CA GLY A 210 36.14 24.64 -15.78
C GLY A 210 34.77 24.73 -15.09
N MET A 211 33.87 25.57 -15.61
CA MET A 211 32.48 25.67 -15.13
C MET A 211 31.65 24.38 -15.34
N VAL A 212 32.03 23.55 -16.32
CA VAL A 212 31.41 22.25 -16.58
C VAL A 212 32.15 21.13 -15.85
N ALA A 213 33.49 21.21 -15.79
CA ALA A 213 34.32 20.20 -15.13
C ALA A 213 34.06 20.09 -13.62
N ARG A 214 34.01 21.22 -12.91
CA ARG A 214 33.82 21.26 -11.44
C ARG A 214 32.56 20.53 -10.95
N PRO A 215 31.34 20.84 -11.43
CA PRO A 215 30.15 20.13 -10.98
C PRO A 215 30.16 18.65 -11.41
N ALA A 216 30.73 18.32 -12.59
CA ALA A 216 30.86 16.94 -13.03
C ALA A 216 31.75 16.10 -12.10
N GLU A 217 32.87 16.65 -11.63
CA GLU A 217 33.78 15.98 -10.69
C GLU A 217 33.24 15.93 -9.26
N ALA A 218 32.46 16.95 -8.85
CA ALA A 218 31.81 16.99 -7.54
C ALA A 218 30.60 16.04 -7.41
N GLY A 219 30.19 15.38 -8.49
CA GLY A 219 29.00 14.53 -8.50
C GLY A 219 27.67 15.30 -8.59
N ASP A 220 27.72 16.61 -8.83
CA ASP A 220 26.56 17.51 -8.83
C ASP A 220 25.84 17.51 -10.20
N VAL A 221 24.78 16.69 -10.31
CA VAL A 221 23.98 16.56 -11.53
C VAL A 221 23.24 17.86 -11.87
N ASP A 222 22.71 18.56 -10.87
CA ASP A 222 21.99 19.83 -11.06
C ASP A 222 22.95 20.92 -11.54
N GLY A 223 24.09 21.07 -10.88
CA GLY A 223 25.15 21.97 -11.28
C GLY A 223 25.69 21.68 -12.68
N LEU A 224 25.85 20.40 -13.05
CA LEU A 224 26.29 20.02 -14.39
C LEU A 224 25.25 20.40 -15.45
N CYS A 225 23.96 20.14 -15.21
CA CYS A 225 22.89 20.55 -16.13
C CYS A 225 22.84 22.09 -16.24
N GLY A 226 22.91 22.81 -15.12
CA GLY A 226 22.95 24.27 -15.09
C GLY A 226 24.16 24.86 -15.83
N ALA A 227 25.34 24.23 -15.71
CA ALA A 227 26.55 24.63 -16.40
C ALA A 227 26.45 24.41 -17.92
N LEU A 228 25.89 23.27 -18.35
CA LEU A 228 25.66 22.98 -19.78
C LEU A 228 24.60 23.91 -20.39
N ASP A 229 23.55 24.26 -19.65
CA ASP A 229 22.55 25.25 -20.06
C ASP A 229 23.13 26.67 -20.11
N GLY A 230 23.99 27.01 -19.15
CA GLY A 230 24.79 28.23 -19.17
C GLY A 230 25.65 28.29 -20.43
N LEU A 231 26.39 27.22 -20.74
CA LEU A 231 27.21 27.12 -21.93
C LEU A 231 26.36 27.21 -23.22
N ALA A 232 25.19 26.56 -23.26
CA ALA A 232 24.28 26.64 -24.40
C ALA A 232 23.77 28.06 -24.71
N ARG A 233 23.65 28.92 -23.69
CA ARG A 233 23.24 30.32 -23.84
C ARG A 233 24.36 31.23 -24.35
N HIS A 234 25.60 31.00 -23.90
CA HIS A 234 26.73 31.91 -24.18
C HIS A 234 27.62 31.45 -25.34
N ASP A 235 27.81 30.14 -25.49
CA ASP A 235 28.62 29.52 -26.55
C ASP A 235 28.00 28.15 -26.95
N PRO A 236 26.90 28.16 -27.72
CA PRO A 236 26.22 26.93 -28.14
C PRO A 236 27.12 26.00 -28.96
N GLY A 237 28.11 26.54 -29.68
CA GLY A 237 29.06 25.74 -30.46
C GLY A 237 29.91 24.81 -29.59
N ARG A 238 30.20 25.19 -28.35
CA ARG A 238 31.02 24.41 -27.41
C ARG A 238 30.29 23.31 -26.64
N VAL A 239 28.96 23.29 -26.64
CA VAL A 239 28.19 22.27 -25.91
C VAL A 239 28.43 20.87 -26.46
N GLY A 240 28.41 20.71 -27.79
CA GLY A 240 28.66 19.41 -28.44
C GLY A 240 30.05 18.84 -28.10
N PRO A 241 31.14 19.61 -28.32
CA PRO A 241 32.48 19.23 -27.90
C PRO A 241 32.61 18.93 -26.41
N ALA A 242 32.02 19.74 -25.53
CA ALA A 242 32.06 19.51 -24.08
C ALA A 242 31.42 18.18 -23.68
N LEU A 243 30.26 17.83 -24.26
CA LEU A 243 29.62 16.53 -24.02
C LEU A 243 30.50 15.36 -24.46
N VAL A 244 31.17 15.48 -25.62
CA VAL A 244 32.08 14.43 -26.12
C VAL A 244 33.34 14.31 -25.26
N ALA A 245 33.89 15.43 -24.79
CA ALA A 245 35.02 15.46 -23.87
C ALA A 245 34.68 14.80 -22.51
N LEU A 246 33.50 15.12 -21.96
CA LEU A 246 32.96 14.44 -20.77
C LEU A 246 32.82 12.93 -21.02
N GLY A 247 32.26 12.52 -22.15
CA GLY A 247 32.14 11.12 -22.53
C GLY A 247 33.48 10.37 -22.56
N ARG A 248 34.56 11.05 -22.92
CA ARG A 248 35.92 10.50 -22.88
C ARG A 248 36.44 10.36 -21.44
N LEU A 249 36.28 11.42 -20.64
CA LEU A 249 36.74 11.45 -19.24
C LEU A 249 36.10 10.38 -18.36
N VAL A 250 34.83 10.03 -18.62
CA VAL A 250 34.10 9.06 -17.80
C VAL A 250 34.63 7.63 -17.88
N GLN A 251 35.38 7.26 -18.93
CA GLN A 251 35.75 5.85 -19.21
C GLN A 251 36.67 5.21 -18.15
N GLY A 252 37.20 5.99 -17.19
CA GLY A 252 37.93 5.52 -16.01
C GLY A 252 37.52 6.17 -14.70
N ARG A 253 36.39 6.89 -14.67
CA ARG A 253 35.95 7.71 -13.52
C ARG A 253 34.48 7.39 -13.17
N PRO A 254 34.20 6.38 -12.33
CA PRO A 254 32.83 5.90 -12.08
C PRO A 254 31.85 6.96 -11.55
N ALA A 255 32.29 7.82 -10.63
CA ALA A 255 31.45 8.90 -10.10
C ALA A 255 31.03 9.89 -11.21
N LEU A 256 31.99 10.36 -12.01
CA LEU A 256 31.74 11.25 -13.15
C LEU A 256 30.86 10.57 -14.21
N HIS A 257 31.05 9.26 -14.42
CA HIS A 257 30.22 8.44 -15.33
C HIS A 257 28.75 8.45 -14.92
N ALA A 258 28.47 8.17 -13.64
CA ALA A 258 27.12 8.21 -13.10
C ALA A 258 26.49 9.61 -13.24
N THR A 259 27.26 10.67 -12.91
CA THR A 259 26.81 12.07 -13.02
C THR A 259 26.48 12.45 -14.46
N LEU A 260 27.33 12.09 -15.42
CA LEU A 260 27.07 12.34 -16.84
C LEU A 260 25.82 11.60 -17.31
N CYS A 261 25.69 10.30 -17.02
CA CYS A 261 24.51 9.51 -17.38
C CYS A 261 23.21 10.12 -16.84
N ALA A 262 23.21 10.54 -15.57
CA ALA A 262 22.07 11.21 -14.95
C ALA A 262 21.77 12.58 -15.61
N ALA A 263 22.81 13.36 -15.94
CA ALA A 263 22.64 14.64 -16.64
C ALA A 263 22.07 14.45 -18.05
N LEU A 264 22.53 13.45 -18.82
CA LEU A 264 21.99 13.15 -20.15
C LEU A 264 20.48 12.85 -20.11
N LEU A 265 20.00 12.27 -19.00
CA LEU A 265 18.58 12.04 -18.74
C LEU A 265 17.79 13.32 -18.43
N ARG A 266 18.40 14.51 -18.49
CA ARG A 266 17.74 15.81 -18.29
C ARG A 266 17.94 16.75 -19.46
N LEU A 267 18.99 16.56 -20.25
CA LEU A 267 19.27 17.39 -21.43
C LEU A 267 18.24 17.16 -22.56
N PRO A 268 17.84 18.21 -23.28
CA PRO A 268 16.88 18.07 -24.36
C PRO A 268 17.54 17.54 -25.64
N ALA A 269 16.85 16.66 -26.38
CA ALA A 269 17.32 16.12 -27.67
C ALA A 269 17.18 17.13 -28.84
N ARG A 270 17.64 18.37 -28.64
CA ARG A 270 17.60 19.48 -29.60
C ARG A 270 18.94 20.23 -29.63
N PRO A 271 19.24 21.06 -30.64
CA PRO A 271 20.40 21.92 -30.61
C PRO A 271 20.42 22.83 -29.37
N PRO A 272 21.61 23.16 -28.83
CA PRO A 272 22.95 22.74 -29.29
C PRO A 272 23.39 21.33 -28.84
N TYR A 273 22.67 20.69 -27.89
CA TYR A 273 23.04 19.38 -27.31
C TYR A 273 22.99 18.22 -28.32
N LEU A 274 22.11 18.30 -29.31
CA LEU A 274 21.77 17.20 -30.22
C LEU A 274 22.97 16.54 -30.93
N ILE A 275 23.99 17.31 -31.31
CA ILE A 275 25.18 16.73 -31.98
C ILE A 275 26.01 15.93 -30.98
N GLY A 276 26.27 16.49 -29.79
CA GLY A 276 26.98 15.82 -28.71
C GLY A 276 26.29 14.53 -28.28
N LEU A 277 24.97 14.60 -28.02
CA LEU A 277 24.14 13.44 -27.68
C LEU A 277 24.21 12.32 -28.73
N ARG A 278 24.17 12.65 -30.03
CA ARG A 278 24.29 11.66 -31.11
C ARG A 278 25.68 11.03 -31.17
N ARG A 279 26.74 11.80 -30.90
CA ARG A 279 28.11 11.28 -30.84
C ARG A 279 28.26 10.34 -29.64
N LEU A 280 27.85 10.78 -28.45
CA LEU A 280 27.86 9.97 -27.23
C LEU A 280 27.09 8.65 -27.39
N PHE A 281 25.90 8.67 -27.97
CA PHE A 281 25.15 7.44 -28.26
C PHE A 281 25.98 6.44 -29.08
N LYS A 282 26.65 6.89 -30.14
CA LYS A 282 27.47 6.01 -30.98
C LYS A 282 28.77 5.59 -30.30
N HIS A 283 29.38 6.48 -29.52
CA HIS A 283 30.60 6.19 -28.76
C HIS A 283 30.31 5.13 -27.69
N ALA A 284 29.22 5.27 -26.96
CA ALA A 284 28.75 4.27 -26.00
C ALA A 284 28.42 2.94 -26.69
N GLU A 285 27.80 2.97 -27.87
CA GLU A 285 27.58 1.76 -28.69
C GLU A 285 28.90 1.08 -29.08
N MET A 286 29.98 1.84 -29.31
CA MET A 286 31.29 1.28 -29.67
C MET A 286 31.96 0.61 -28.48
N ALA A 287 31.98 1.27 -27.32
CA ALA A 287 32.60 0.78 -26.09
C ALA A 287 31.74 -0.24 -25.33
N ASP A 288 30.51 -0.48 -25.81
CA ASP A 288 29.51 -1.28 -25.10
C ASP A 288 29.26 -0.78 -23.66
N ASP A 289 29.35 0.54 -23.49
CA ASP A 289 29.08 1.27 -22.25
C ASP A 289 27.57 1.31 -22.02
N ALA A 290 27.07 0.37 -21.21
CA ALA A 290 25.65 0.16 -20.98
C ALA A 290 24.91 1.38 -20.42
N ALA A 291 25.49 2.07 -19.42
CA ALA A 291 24.78 3.18 -18.78
C ALA A 291 24.77 4.42 -19.69
N LEU A 292 25.89 4.71 -20.37
CA LEU A 292 25.96 5.84 -21.30
C LEU A 292 25.10 5.58 -22.54
N PHE A 293 25.09 4.35 -23.05
CA PHE A 293 24.22 3.92 -24.14
C PHE A 293 22.75 4.06 -23.71
N GLY A 294 22.40 3.55 -22.53
CA GLY A 294 21.04 3.60 -22.00
C GLY A 294 20.52 5.02 -21.85
N ALA A 295 21.28 5.90 -21.22
CA ALA A 295 20.91 7.31 -21.03
C ALA A 295 20.72 8.04 -22.36
N ALA A 296 21.68 7.93 -23.29
CA ALA A 296 21.58 8.57 -24.59
C ALA A 296 20.47 7.98 -25.47
N ALA A 297 20.28 6.65 -25.44
CA ALA A 297 19.26 5.95 -26.19
C ALA A 297 17.85 6.31 -25.70
N GLN A 298 17.63 6.29 -24.38
CA GLN A 298 16.37 6.72 -23.78
C GLN A 298 16.03 8.13 -24.25
N ARG A 299 17.03 9.02 -24.30
CA ARG A 299 16.81 10.41 -24.72
C ARG A 299 16.32 10.57 -26.15
N PHE A 300 16.75 9.71 -27.06
CA PHE A 300 16.23 9.69 -28.43
C PHE A 300 14.92 8.91 -28.58
N GLU A 301 14.67 7.93 -27.72
CA GLU A 301 13.45 7.13 -27.72
C GLU A 301 12.22 7.96 -27.35
N THR A 302 12.37 8.86 -26.36
CA THR A 302 11.29 9.66 -25.77
C THR A 302 11.22 11.09 -26.33
N ALA A 303 12.21 11.51 -27.10
CA ALA A 303 12.22 12.84 -27.73
C ALA A 303 11.01 13.12 -28.64
N GLN A 304 10.60 14.39 -28.67
CA GLN A 304 9.65 14.90 -29.64
C GLN A 304 10.38 15.46 -30.87
N ALA A 305 9.77 15.29 -32.05
CA ALA A 305 10.31 15.89 -33.27
C ALA A 305 10.05 17.39 -33.25
N MET A 306 11.06 18.18 -33.60
CA MET A 306 10.97 19.64 -33.69
C MET A 306 10.22 20.09 -34.95
N TYR A 307 10.23 19.27 -36.01
CA TYR A 307 9.53 19.55 -37.27
C TYR A 307 9.26 18.28 -38.07
N GLN A 308 8.28 18.35 -38.98
CA GLN A 308 8.00 17.27 -39.94
C GLN A 308 9.00 17.31 -41.10
N ALA A 309 9.60 16.16 -41.43
CA ALA A 309 10.47 16.04 -42.58
C ALA A 309 9.74 16.43 -43.89
N GLY A 310 10.42 17.19 -44.77
CA GLY A 310 9.86 17.70 -46.02
C GLY A 310 9.11 19.03 -45.93
N ARG A 311 8.95 19.60 -44.72
CA ARG A 311 8.42 20.97 -44.56
C ARG A 311 9.52 22.02 -44.76
N SER A 312 9.20 23.12 -45.43
CA SER A 312 10.10 24.27 -45.63
C SER A 312 10.20 25.19 -44.42
N HIS A 313 9.16 25.24 -43.58
CA HIS A 313 9.12 26.06 -42.37
C HIS A 313 8.72 25.23 -41.14
N ALA A 314 9.22 25.63 -39.98
CA ALA A 314 8.86 25.03 -38.69
C ALA A 314 8.72 26.10 -37.61
N TYR A 315 7.77 25.90 -36.69
CA TYR A 315 7.60 26.76 -35.53
C TYR A 315 8.68 26.45 -34.50
N VAL A 316 9.38 27.48 -34.02
CA VAL A 316 10.36 27.38 -32.93
C VAL A 316 9.75 28.03 -31.68
N PRO A 317 9.36 27.23 -30.66
CA PRO A 317 8.70 27.76 -29.46
C PRO A 317 9.48 28.86 -28.75
N ASP A 318 10.80 28.68 -28.63
CA ASP A 318 11.68 29.63 -27.94
C ASP A 318 11.72 31.01 -28.63
N LEU A 319 11.48 31.06 -29.95
CA LEU A 319 11.42 32.30 -30.74
C LEU A 319 10.00 32.78 -30.99
N ARG A 320 8.99 32.00 -30.59
CA ARG A 320 7.56 32.20 -30.84
C ARG A 320 7.20 32.51 -32.30
N ARG A 321 7.97 32.00 -33.28
CA ARG A 321 7.76 32.25 -34.72
C ARG A 321 8.11 31.05 -35.59
N TYR A 322 7.63 31.07 -36.84
CA TYR A 322 8.06 30.14 -37.88
C TYR A 322 9.40 30.58 -38.47
N VAL A 323 10.31 29.63 -38.67
CA VAL A 323 11.60 29.85 -39.33
C VAL A 323 11.76 28.88 -40.49
N ALA A 324 12.51 29.28 -41.52
CA ALA A 324 12.88 28.41 -42.62
C ALA A 324 13.78 27.28 -42.10
N VAL A 325 13.42 26.03 -42.39
CA VAL A 325 14.09 24.83 -41.86
C VAL A 325 15.54 24.77 -42.31
N ASP A 326 15.84 25.09 -43.57
CA ASP A 326 17.20 25.03 -44.09
C ASP A 326 18.14 26.07 -43.46
N ALA A 327 17.63 27.28 -43.17
CA ALA A 327 18.38 28.33 -42.51
C ALA A 327 18.63 28.03 -41.02
N ALA A 328 17.73 27.30 -40.36
CA ALA A 328 17.77 27.08 -38.91
C ALA A 328 18.38 25.73 -38.48
N ARG A 329 18.76 24.83 -39.41
CA ARG A 329 19.23 23.47 -39.08
C ARG A 329 20.74 23.23 -39.16
N HIS A 330 21.52 24.19 -39.64
CA HIS A 330 22.95 24.04 -39.89
C HIS A 330 23.78 24.99 -39.02
N GLY A 331 25.05 24.63 -38.78
CA GLY A 331 26.01 25.46 -38.06
C GLY A 331 25.91 25.39 -36.52
N PRO A 332 26.80 26.09 -35.82
CA PRO A 332 26.85 26.14 -34.35
C PRO A 332 25.63 26.82 -33.73
N GLU A 333 25.00 27.75 -34.47
CA GLU A 333 23.77 28.45 -34.07
C GLU A 333 22.48 27.71 -34.47
N ALA A 334 22.56 26.44 -34.88
CA ALA A 334 21.38 25.67 -35.27
C ALA A 334 20.29 25.74 -34.18
N ARG A 335 19.06 26.02 -34.58
CA ARG A 335 17.87 26.08 -33.71
C ARG A 335 16.91 24.92 -33.95
N LEU A 336 17.07 24.20 -35.08
CA LEU A 336 16.33 22.99 -35.43
C LEU A 336 17.31 21.85 -35.70
N GLY A 337 16.90 20.60 -35.44
CA GLY A 337 17.76 19.46 -35.81
C GLY A 337 17.11 18.08 -35.76
N LEU A 338 16.13 17.86 -34.88
CA LEU A 338 15.46 16.56 -34.77
C LEU A 338 14.15 16.54 -35.55
N SER A 339 14.20 16.10 -36.82
CA SER A 339 12.99 15.91 -37.65
C SER A 339 12.22 14.63 -37.30
N THR A 340 10.98 14.50 -37.78
CA THR A 340 10.21 13.23 -37.67
C THR A 340 10.95 12.04 -38.28
N ALA A 341 11.67 12.23 -39.39
CA ALA A 341 12.47 11.18 -40.04
C ALA A 341 13.72 10.83 -39.22
N THR A 342 14.43 11.83 -38.70
CA THR A 342 15.64 11.65 -37.86
C THR A 342 15.28 10.92 -36.57
N ARG A 343 14.16 11.32 -35.93
CA ARG A 343 13.64 10.63 -34.75
C ARG A 343 13.30 9.17 -35.05
N ALA A 344 12.55 8.91 -36.11
CA ALA A 344 12.20 7.54 -36.50
C ALA A 344 13.45 6.69 -36.83
N TYR A 345 14.46 7.30 -37.45
CA TYR A 345 15.75 6.65 -37.68
C TYR A 345 16.43 6.27 -36.35
N MET A 346 16.53 7.19 -35.39
CA MET A 346 17.16 6.93 -34.09
C MET A 346 16.46 5.82 -33.33
N LYS A 347 15.12 5.84 -33.21
CA LYS A 347 14.35 4.75 -32.57
C LYS A 347 14.61 3.39 -33.21
N ARG A 348 14.63 3.32 -34.54
CA ARG A 348 14.98 2.08 -35.27
C ARG A 348 16.43 1.68 -35.04
N ARG A 349 17.33 2.66 -34.91
CA ARG A 349 18.77 2.44 -34.74
C ARG A 349 19.08 1.84 -33.37
N ILE A 350 18.45 2.32 -32.30
CA ILE A 350 18.58 1.77 -30.94
C ILE A 350 18.20 0.29 -30.94
N TRP A 351 16.97 -0.04 -31.36
CA TRP A 351 16.54 -1.43 -31.46
C TRP A 351 17.42 -2.27 -32.39
N ARG A 352 17.87 -1.71 -33.53
CA ARG A 352 18.76 -2.43 -34.46
C ARG A 352 20.10 -2.79 -33.79
N ALA A 353 20.69 -1.89 -33.01
CA ALA A 353 21.96 -2.11 -32.32
C ALA A 353 21.85 -3.27 -31.31
N LEU A 354 20.76 -3.32 -30.54
CA LEU A 354 20.47 -4.41 -29.60
C LEU A 354 20.15 -5.72 -30.33
N ARG A 355 19.19 -5.70 -31.25
CA ARG A 355 18.76 -6.90 -32.01
C ARG A 355 19.90 -7.55 -32.77
N LYS A 356 20.82 -6.76 -33.35
CA LYS A 356 21.96 -7.31 -34.10
C LYS A 356 22.95 -8.06 -33.21
N ARG A 357 23.16 -7.58 -31.97
CA ARG A 357 23.94 -8.26 -30.94
C ARG A 357 23.25 -9.52 -30.43
N GLY A 358 21.96 -9.42 -30.09
CA GLY A 358 21.19 -10.57 -29.63
C GLY A 358 21.10 -11.70 -30.67
N ALA A 359 20.99 -11.35 -31.96
CA ALA A 359 20.95 -12.34 -33.05
C ALA A 359 22.29 -13.06 -33.33
N VAL A 360 23.39 -12.59 -32.75
CA VAL A 360 24.70 -13.26 -32.80
C VAL A 360 25.17 -13.67 -31.40
N GLU A 361 24.25 -13.70 -30.43
CA GLU A 361 24.50 -14.10 -29.04
C GLU A 361 25.64 -13.32 -28.35
N ASP A 362 25.85 -12.06 -28.75
CA ASP A 362 26.87 -11.20 -28.13
C ASP A 362 26.46 -10.89 -26.68
N PRO A 363 27.30 -11.22 -25.67
CA PRO A 363 26.99 -11.02 -24.26
C PRO A 363 26.77 -9.55 -23.88
N ALA A 364 27.24 -8.60 -24.70
CA ALA A 364 26.96 -7.18 -24.50
C ALA A 364 25.49 -6.80 -24.71
N PHE A 365 24.69 -7.65 -25.37
CA PHE A 365 23.25 -7.43 -25.56
C PHE A 365 22.55 -7.15 -24.23
N THR A 366 22.68 -8.06 -23.26
CA THR A 366 21.96 -7.99 -21.99
C THR A 366 22.39 -6.77 -21.19
N ALA A 367 23.68 -6.45 -21.15
CA ALA A 367 24.19 -5.27 -20.46
C ALA A 367 23.63 -3.97 -21.05
N LEU A 368 23.71 -3.79 -22.38
CA LEU A 368 23.18 -2.59 -23.05
C LEU A 368 21.65 -2.48 -22.94
N ALA A 369 20.94 -3.60 -23.02
CA ALA A 369 19.49 -3.64 -22.84
C ALA A 369 19.10 -3.28 -21.41
N THR A 370 19.80 -3.80 -20.40
CA THR A 370 19.61 -3.42 -18.99
C THR A 370 19.85 -1.93 -18.78
N GLY A 371 20.95 -1.38 -19.31
CA GLY A 371 21.23 0.05 -19.23
C GLY A 371 20.13 0.91 -19.84
N PHE A 372 19.58 0.51 -21.00
CA PHE A 372 18.44 1.19 -21.62
C PHE A 372 17.15 1.06 -20.81
N LEU A 373 16.83 -0.12 -20.28
CA LEU A 373 15.60 -0.34 -19.51
C LEU A 373 15.62 0.37 -18.15
N LEU A 374 16.76 0.39 -17.45
CA LEU A 374 16.93 1.11 -16.18
C LEU A 374 16.94 2.64 -16.34
N ALA A 375 17.25 3.13 -17.54
CA ALA A 375 17.16 4.56 -17.86
C ALA A 375 15.71 5.06 -17.99
N LEU A 376 14.73 4.17 -18.09
CA LEU A 376 13.30 4.53 -18.21
C LEU A 376 12.71 4.83 -16.84
N GLY A 377 11.91 5.89 -16.76
CA GLY A 377 11.16 6.26 -15.56
C GLY A 377 9.65 6.34 -15.77
N PRO A 378 8.86 6.55 -14.71
CA PRO A 378 7.42 6.77 -14.80
C PRO A 378 7.02 7.89 -15.78
N GLU A 379 7.87 8.91 -15.92
CA GLU A 379 7.75 10.03 -16.87
C GLU A 379 7.74 9.59 -18.35
N ASP A 380 8.25 8.41 -18.67
CA ASP A 380 8.34 7.87 -20.03
C ASP A 380 7.13 7.03 -20.44
N LEU A 381 6.16 6.86 -19.53
CA LEU A 381 4.95 6.08 -19.75
C LEU A 381 3.83 6.94 -20.34
N ASP A 382 3.18 6.44 -21.39
CA ASP A 382 1.93 7.04 -21.89
C ASP A 382 0.73 6.54 -21.07
N PRO A 383 -0.34 7.34 -20.93
CA PRO A 383 -1.61 6.83 -20.43
C PRO A 383 -2.13 5.68 -21.31
N PRO A 384 -2.61 4.58 -20.70
CA PRO A 384 -3.15 3.46 -21.45
C PRO A 384 -4.37 3.92 -22.26
N THR A 385 -4.33 3.72 -23.58
CA THR A 385 -5.40 4.16 -24.48
C THR A 385 -6.15 2.95 -24.99
N ARG A 386 -7.49 2.96 -24.90
CA ARG A 386 -8.36 1.92 -25.46
C ARG A 386 -9.30 2.53 -26.48
N TRP A 387 -9.49 1.86 -27.61
CA TRP A 387 -10.43 2.27 -28.64
C TRP A 387 -10.97 1.04 -29.37
N THR A 388 -12.06 1.20 -30.11
CA THR A 388 -12.54 0.17 -31.02
C THR A 388 -12.15 0.52 -32.44
N ALA A 389 -11.71 -0.47 -33.20
CA ALA A 389 -11.47 -0.33 -34.63
C ALA A 389 -12.19 -1.45 -35.37
N TRP A 390 -12.72 -1.14 -36.55
CA TRP A 390 -13.25 -2.18 -37.43
C TRP A 390 -12.12 -3.09 -37.88
N GLY A 391 -12.29 -4.38 -37.61
CA GLY A 391 -11.37 -5.43 -37.99
C GLY A 391 -12.14 -6.65 -38.46
N ARG A 392 -11.51 -7.46 -39.28
CA ARG A 392 -12.10 -8.71 -39.74
C ARG A 392 -11.97 -9.75 -38.64
N LYS A 393 -13.09 -10.31 -38.18
CA LYS A 393 -13.16 -11.39 -37.19
C LYS A 393 -12.72 -12.73 -37.80
N PRO A 394 -12.36 -13.74 -36.99
CA PRO A 394 -11.98 -15.07 -37.46
C PRO A 394 -13.06 -15.76 -38.32
N ASP A 395 -14.34 -15.44 -38.06
CA ASP A 395 -15.52 -15.87 -38.83
C ASP A 395 -15.65 -15.19 -40.22
N GLY A 396 -14.72 -14.30 -40.57
CA GLY A 396 -14.69 -13.58 -41.85
C GLY A 396 -15.58 -12.33 -41.91
N THR A 397 -16.43 -12.08 -40.90
CA THR A 397 -17.28 -10.90 -40.80
C THR A 397 -16.47 -9.67 -40.36
N TRP A 398 -16.96 -8.48 -40.71
CA TRP A 398 -16.42 -7.24 -40.16
C TRP A 398 -17.07 -6.97 -38.82
N GLY A 399 -16.25 -6.69 -37.81
CA GLY A 399 -16.74 -6.36 -36.48
C GLY A 399 -15.86 -5.33 -35.81
N ARG A 400 -16.41 -4.68 -34.78
CA ARG A 400 -15.62 -3.85 -33.88
C ARG A 400 -14.70 -4.76 -33.06
N GLN A 401 -13.40 -4.50 -33.13
CA GLN A 401 -12.39 -5.16 -32.32
C GLN A 401 -11.82 -4.17 -31.30
N PRO A 402 -11.72 -4.56 -30.02
CA PRO A 402 -11.03 -3.74 -29.04
C PRO A 402 -9.54 -3.67 -29.41
N ARG A 403 -9.00 -2.47 -29.27
CA ARG A 403 -7.59 -2.18 -29.43
C ARG A 403 -7.13 -1.37 -28.25
N ALA A 404 -5.93 -1.67 -27.79
CA ALA A 404 -5.30 -0.97 -26.71
C ALA A 404 -3.88 -0.58 -27.08
N ARG A 405 -3.38 0.41 -26.35
CA ARG A 405 -1.98 0.73 -26.28
C ARG A 405 -1.66 0.86 -24.80
N GLY A 406 -0.83 -0.02 -24.27
CA GLY A 406 -0.35 0.06 -22.91
C GLY A 406 0.69 1.16 -22.73
N PRO A 407 1.22 1.29 -21.49
CA PRO A 407 2.03 2.45 -21.11
C PRO A 407 3.32 2.62 -21.91
N LEU A 408 3.92 1.52 -22.37
CA LEU A 408 5.12 1.54 -23.20
C LEU A 408 4.83 1.54 -24.70
N GLY A 409 3.57 1.66 -25.12
CA GLY A 409 3.21 1.42 -26.52
C GLY A 409 3.78 2.43 -27.52
N ARG A 410 4.25 3.62 -27.10
CA ARG A 410 5.09 4.50 -27.95
C ARG A 410 6.58 4.33 -27.73
N ASN A 411 7.01 3.62 -26.70
CA ASN A 411 8.39 3.22 -26.51
C ASN A 411 8.68 1.96 -27.34
N TRP A 412 9.16 2.20 -28.56
CA TRP A 412 9.45 1.19 -29.56
C TRP A 412 10.48 0.18 -29.06
N THR A 413 11.60 0.66 -28.52
CA THR A 413 12.70 -0.22 -28.10
C THR A 413 12.32 -1.02 -26.85
N ALA A 414 11.72 -0.38 -25.84
CA ALA A 414 11.29 -1.10 -24.62
C ALA A 414 10.22 -2.15 -24.94
N SER A 415 9.24 -1.82 -25.78
CA SER A 415 8.22 -2.80 -26.18
C SER A 415 8.81 -3.97 -26.98
N GLN A 416 9.82 -3.71 -27.82
CA GLN A 416 10.55 -4.79 -28.50
C GLN A 416 11.35 -5.65 -27.53
N LEU A 417 11.90 -5.08 -26.46
CA LEU A 417 12.62 -5.85 -25.46
C LEU A 417 11.65 -6.68 -24.62
N LEU A 418 10.51 -6.13 -24.19
CA LEU A 418 9.66 -6.74 -23.17
C LEU A 418 8.53 -7.64 -23.71
N TYR A 419 8.05 -7.38 -24.93
CA TYR A 419 6.82 -7.98 -25.47
C TYR A 419 7.00 -8.57 -26.88
N ARG A 420 8.22 -8.96 -27.24
CA ARG A 420 8.54 -9.40 -28.60
C ARG A 420 7.74 -10.61 -29.04
N HIS A 421 7.55 -11.54 -28.12
CA HIS A 421 6.93 -12.84 -28.36
C HIS A 421 5.52 -12.93 -27.79
N ALA A 422 5.01 -11.85 -27.16
CA ALA A 422 3.65 -11.78 -26.65
C ALA A 422 2.60 -11.81 -27.79
N PRO A 423 1.74 -12.83 -27.89
CA PRO A 423 0.68 -12.89 -28.90
C PRO A 423 -0.30 -11.71 -28.83
N GLU A 424 -0.50 -11.13 -27.64
CA GLU A 424 -1.41 -10.01 -27.40
C GLU A 424 -0.80 -8.65 -27.77
N ALA A 425 0.51 -8.57 -28.01
CA ALA A 425 1.20 -7.32 -28.35
C ALA A 425 1.84 -7.40 -29.75
N ARG A 426 1.49 -6.45 -30.63
CA ARG A 426 1.94 -6.45 -32.02
C ARG A 426 2.69 -5.16 -32.40
N PRO A 427 3.92 -5.26 -32.94
CA PRO A 427 4.65 -4.09 -33.40
C PRO A 427 4.04 -3.49 -34.68
N ARG A 428 3.86 -2.18 -34.67
CA ARG A 428 3.48 -1.36 -35.83
C ARG A 428 4.70 -0.62 -36.36
N THR A 429 5.43 -1.25 -37.27
CA THR A 429 6.72 -0.73 -37.80
C THR A 429 6.64 0.64 -38.48
N GLY A 430 5.49 0.97 -39.08
CA GLY A 430 5.26 2.27 -39.71
C GLY A 430 5.21 3.42 -38.69
N SER A 431 4.43 3.26 -37.63
CA SER A 431 4.28 4.26 -36.55
C SER A 431 5.34 4.12 -35.45
N LEU A 432 6.12 3.03 -35.44
CA LEU A 432 7.07 2.69 -34.36
C LEU A 432 6.40 2.65 -33.00
N THR A 433 5.27 1.95 -32.94
CA THR A 433 4.46 1.76 -31.73
C THR A 433 4.11 0.27 -31.57
N PHE A 434 3.62 -0.11 -30.40
CA PHE A 434 3.00 -1.41 -30.15
C PHE A 434 1.49 -1.25 -30.00
N LEU A 435 0.77 -2.26 -30.48
CA LEU A 435 -0.67 -2.38 -30.38
C LEU A 435 -0.98 -3.61 -29.53
N GLU A 436 -1.77 -3.42 -28.48
CA GLU A 436 -2.28 -4.51 -27.66
C GLU A 436 -3.68 -4.90 -28.14
N THR A 437 -3.88 -6.20 -28.35
CA THR A 437 -5.17 -6.79 -28.71
C THR A 437 -5.84 -7.48 -27.52
N GLY A 438 -5.14 -7.57 -26.38
CA GLY A 438 -5.59 -8.16 -25.12
C GLY A 438 -4.62 -7.79 -24.00
N ALA A 439 -4.90 -8.26 -22.78
CA ALA A 439 -3.97 -8.13 -21.66
C ALA A 439 -2.78 -9.06 -21.87
N VAL A 440 -1.56 -8.54 -21.76
CA VAL A 440 -0.34 -9.34 -21.81
C VAL A 440 -0.23 -10.14 -20.52
N ASP A 441 0.11 -11.43 -20.63
CA ASP A 441 0.37 -12.27 -19.46
C ASP A 441 1.57 -11.71 -18.67
N PRO A 442 1.35 -11.30 -17.41
CA PRO A 442 2.41 -10.73 -16.59
C PRO A 442 3.61 -11.67 -16.40
N ASP A 443 3.40 -12.98 -16.36
CA ASP A 443 4.39 -13.96 -15.87
C ASP A 443 5.03 -14.80 -16.99
N ARG A 444 4.52 -14.70 -18.23
CA ARG A 444 5.11 -15.36 -19.41
C ARG A 444 6.40 -14.67 -19.87
N ARG A 445 7.40 -15.47 -20.27
CA ARG A 445 8.69 -15.03 -20.84
C ARG A 445 8.53 -14.60 -22.31
N ASP A 446 7.94 -13.42 -22.52
CA ASP A 446 7.65 -12.85 -23.84
C ASP A 446 8.73 -11.88 -24.37
N GLU A 447 9.78 -11.64 -23.59
CA GLU A 447 10.87 -10.72 -23.92
C GLU A 447 11.75 -11.20 -25.09
N ALA A 448 12.44 -10.27 -25.76
CA ALA A 448 13.38 -10.62 -26.81
C ALA A 448 14.64 -11.32 -26.26
N PHE A 449 15.02 -12.42 -26.91
CA PHE A 449 16.23 -13.21 -26.62
C PHE A 449 16.24 -13.76 -25.17
N PRO A 450 15.24 -14.58 -24.77
CA PRO A 450 15.08 -15.04 -23.38
C PRO A 450 16.32 -15.77 -22.84
N ASP A 451 17.01 -16.55 -23.68
CA ASP A 451 18.18 -17.33 -23.27
C ASP A 451 19.36 -16.43 -22.83
N LEU A 452 19.55 -15.27 -23.48
CA LEU A 452 20.59 -14.30 -23.12
C LEU A 452 20.31 -13.60 -21.79
N TRP A 453 19.04 -13.48 -21.40
CA TRP A 453 18.66 -13.01 -20.07
C TRP A 453 18.89 -14.09 -19.02
N SER A 454 18.53 -15.33 -19.32
CA SER A 454 18.72 -16.48 -18.43
C SER A 454 20.22 -16.73 -18.13
N ALA A 455 21.11 -16.46 -19.09
CA ALA A 455 22.56 -16.54 -18.88
C ALA A 455 23.14 -15.44 -17.96
N ARG A 456 22.35 -14.45 -17.54
CA ARG A 456 22.79 -13.27 -16.77
C ARG A 456 21.84 -12.96 -15.58
N PRO A 457 21.74 -13.86 -14.59
CA PRO A 457 20.90 -13.65 -13.41
C PRO A 457 21.32 -12.41 -12.59
N ASP A 458 22.59 -12.01 -12.65
CA ASP A 458 23.10 -10.76 -12.05
C ASP A 458 22.39 -9.52 -12.60
N LEU A 459 22.15 -9.47 -13.91
CA LEU A 459 21.44 -8.36 -14.55
C LEU A 459 19.93 -8.45 -14.34
N ALA A 460 19.39 -9.66 -14.22
CA ALA A 460 17.99 -9.87 -13.86
C ALA A 460 17.68 -9.37 -12.44
N LEU A 461 18.54 -9.70 -11.47
CA LEU A 461 18.51 -9.16 -10.11
C LEU A 461 18.53 -7.63 -10.12
N ARG A 462 19.44 -7.05 -10.89
CA ARG A 462 19.54 -5.60 -11.03
C ARG A 462 18.25 -4.98 -11.60
N LEU A 463 17.66 -5.56 -12.64
CA LEU A 463 16.40 -5.09 -13.22
C LEU A 463 15.25 -5.15 -12.21
N ALA A 464 15.15 -6.24 -11.45
CA ALA A 464 14.11 -6.42 -10.45
C ALA A 464 14.25 -5.42 -9.28
N ALA A 465 15.47 -5.19 -8.80
CA ALA A 465 15.73 -4.30 -7.67
C ALA A 465 15.71 -2.80 -8.03
N GLU A 466 16.30 -2.43 -9.16
CA GLU A 466 16.53 -1.03 -9.55
C GLU A 466 15.54 -0.50 -10.60
N GLY A 467 14.66 -1.36 -11.14
CA GLY A 467 13.68 -0.97 -12.14
C GLY A 467 12.71 0.09 -11.59
N ARG A 468 12.69 1.27 -12.23
CA ARG A 468 11.81 2.40 -11.84
C ARG A 468 10.38 2.29 -12.38
N ILE A 469 10.14 1.36 -13.31
CA ILE A 469 8.82 1.08 -13.88
C ILE A 469 8.51 -0.42 -13.79
N GLU A 470 7.25 -0.73 -13.49
CA GLU A 470 6.79 -2.09 -13.23
C GLU A 470 7.15 -3.08 -14.37
N PRO A 471 6.99 -2.76 -15.67
CA PRO A 471 7.35 -3.69 -16.74
C PRO A 471 8.83 -4.10 -16.75
N VAL A 472 9.72 -3.22 -16.30
CA VAL A 472 11.18 -3.46 -16.24
C VAL A 472 11.51 -4.35 -15.05
N ALA A 473 10.98 -4.02 -13.87
CA ALA A 473 11.15 -4.84 -12.68
C ALA A 473 10.59 -6.26 -12.88
N ARG A 474 9.45 -6.37 -13.56
CA ARG A 474 8.83 -7.66 -13.90
C ARG A 474 9.68 -8.51 -14.86
N LEU A 475 10.41 -7.92 -15.79
CA LEU A 475 11.35 -8.69 -16.61
C LEU A 475 12.38 -9.39 -15.72
N GLY A 476 13.04 -8.65 -14.82
CA GLY A 476 14.00 -9.22 -13.88
C GLY A 476 13.39 -10.32 -13.02
N LEU A 477 12.19 -10.08 -12.49
CA LEU A 477 11.43 -11.04 -11.69
C LEU A 477 11.14 -12.35 -12.44
N ARG A 478 10.68 -12.27 -13.69
CA ARG A 478 10.41 -13.47 -14.52
C ARG A 478 11.67 -14.27 -14.82
N VAL A 479 12.79 -13.58 -15.04
CA VAL A 479 14.07 -14.23 -15.30
C VAL A 479 14.56 -14.97 -14.05
N LEU A 480 14.52 -14.32 -12.88
CA LEU A 480 14.90 -14.96 -11.61
C LEU A 480 13.98 -16.14 -11.28
N ARG A 481 12.65 -15.99 -11.40
CA ARG A 481 11.68 -17.07 -11.12
C ARG A 481 11.90 -18.31 -11.98
N ALA A 482 12.42 -18.15 -13.20
CA ALA A 482 12.70 -19.26 -14.09
C ALA A 482 13.97 -20.03 -13.73
N ASP A 483 14.80 -19.51 -12.80
CA ASP A 483 16.05 -20.12 -12.35
C ASP A 483 16.06 -20.29 -10.81
N PRO A 484 15.52 -21.41 -10.30
CA PRO A 484 15.55 -21.72 -8.87
C PRO A 484 16.98 -21.78 -8.29
N GLY A 485 17.98 -22.15 -9.09
CA GLY A 485 19.37 -22.21 -8.67
C GLY A 485 19.94 -20.82 -8.40
N ALA A 486 19.69 -19.87 -9.31
CA ALA A 486 20.03 -18.46 -9.09
C ALA A 486 19.33 -17.88 -7.87
N CYS A 487 18.05 -18.20 -7.65
CA CYS A 487 17.32 -17.77 -6.45
C CYS A 487 17.92 -18.33 -5.16
N ALA A 488 18.30 -19.60 -5.14
CA ALA A 488 18.94 -20.23 -3.98
C ALA A 488 20.33 -19.63 -3.67
N ALA A 489 21.03 -19.15 -4.69
CA ALA A 489 22.36 -18.53 -4.57
C ALA A 489 22.33 -17.05 -4.16
N LEU A 490 21.16 -16.41 -4.07
CA LEU A 490 21.07 -15.01 -3.62
C LEU A 490 21.55 -14.90 -2.17
N ASP A 491 22.46 -13.97 -1.90
CA ASP A 491 22.86 -13.63 -0.52
C ASP A 491 21.82 -12.71 0.15
N SER A 492 21.96 -12.51 1.46
CA SER A 492 21.03 -11.66 2.23
C SER A 492 21.02 -10.20 1.76
N ALA A 493 22.15 -9.69 1.25
CA ALA A 493 22.22 -8.36 0.67
C ALA A 493 21.38 -8.24 -0.61
N ALA A 494 21.43 -9.23 -1.50
CA ALA A 494 20.63 -9.29 -2.72
C ALA A 494 19.14 -9.41 -2.39
N ILE A 495 18.76 -10.24 -1.42
CA ILE A 495 17.38 -10.33 -0.94
C ILE A 495 16.92 -8.99 -0.38
N GLY A 496 17.77 -8.31 0.41
CA GLY A 496 17.50 -6.98 0.93
C GLY A 496 17.25 -5.94 -0.16
N ARG A 497 18.06 -5.93 -1.23
CA ARG A 497 17.83 -5.06 -2.39
C ARG A 497 16.46 -5.32 -3.05
N LEU A 498 16.02 -6.57 -3.12
CA LEU A 498 14.71 -6.92 -3.67
C LEU A 498 13.54 -6.54 -2.73
N LEU A 499 13.73 -6.67 -1.41
CA LEU A 499 12.75 -6.22 -0.40
C LEU A 499 12.59 -4.69 -0.38
N ALA A 500 13.64 -3.95 -0.72
CA ALA A 500 13.65 -2.50 -0.85
C ALA A 500 13.15 -2.00 -2.22
N ALA A 501 12.83 -2.89 -3.16
CA ALA A 501 12.40 -2.51 -4.50
C ALA A 501 11.07 -1.73 -4.46
N PRO A 502 10.85 -0.77 -5.39
CA PRO A 502 9.65 0.08 -5.40
C PRO A 502 8.36 -0.67 -5.81
N HIS A 503 8.46 -1.94 -6.18
CA HIS A 503 7.40 -2.72 -6.79
C HIS A 503 6.96 -3.90 -5.92
N ASP A 504 5.68 -3.95 -5.54
CA ASP A 504 5.11 -4.97 -4.64
C ASP A 504 5.37 -6.39 -5.11
N ALA A 505 5.24 -6.66 -6.42
CA ALA A 505 5.47 -7.98 -6.99
C ALA A 505 6.90 -8.49 -6.73
N VAL A 506 7.88 -7.59 -6.71
CA VAL A 506 9.28 -7.90 -6.40
C VAL A 506 9.45 -8.12 -4.89
N ARG A 507 8.88 -7.24 -4.07
CA ARG A 507 8.94 -7.35 -2.59
C ARG A 507 8.31 -8.65 -2.09
N ILE A 508 7.15 -9.04 -2.63
CA ILE A 508 6.46 -10.30 -2.30
C ILE A 508 7.32 -11.50 -2.68
N PHE A 509 7.94 -11.48 -3.86
CA PHE A 509 8.83 -12.55 -4.29
C PHE A 509 10.08 -12.68 -3.41
N ALA A 510 10.70 -11.54 -3.06
CA ALA A 510 11.84 -11.51 -2.14
C ALA A 510 11.47 -12.05 -0.76
N PHE A 511 10.28 -11.69 -0.27
CA PHE A 511 9.74 -12.21 0.99
C PHE A 511 9.54 -13.73 0.94
N GLN A 512 9.03 -14.28 -0.17
CA GLN A 512 8.90 -15.74 -0.34
C GLN A 512 10.27 -16.45 -0.29
N ILE A 513 11.29 -15.88 -0.92
CA ILE A 513 12.66 -16.41 -0.86
C ILE A 513 13.21 -16.34 0.57
N ALA A 514 13.05 -15.20 1.24
CA ALA A 514 13.49 -15.02 2.62
C ALA A 514 12.79 -16.00 3.59
N GLN A 515 11.48 -16.20 3.42
CA GLN A 515 10.69 -17.14 4.21
C GLN A 515 11.18 -18.59 4.00
N ALA A 516 11.40 -19.00 2.76
CA ALA A 516 11.93 -20.33 2.45
C ALA A 516 13.32 -20.56 3.05
N ARG A 517 14.20 -19.55 2.98
CA ARG A 517 15.56 -19.62 3.53
C ARG A 517 15.57 -19.70 5.06
N LEU A 518 14.73 -18.92 5.73
CA LEU A 518 14.56 -19.01 7.19
C LEU A 518 13.99 -20.36 7.62
N ALA A 519 13.04 -20.91 6.86
CA ALA A 519 12.46 -22.23 7.12
C ALA A 519 13.47 -23.37 6.92
N ALA A 520 14.36 -23.26 5.94
CA ALA A 520 15.44 -24.22 5.71
C ALA A 520 16.55 -24.17 6.79
N GLY A 521 16.62 -23.08 7.55
CA GLY A 521 17.66 -22.82 8.53
C GLY A 521 18.90 -22.18 7.92
N ILE A 522 19.45 -21.18 8.62
CA ILE A 522 20.67 -20.48 8.21
C ILE A 522 21.73 -20.75 9.28
N ALA A 523 22.82 -21.41 8.88
CA ALA A 523 23.90 -21.80 9.79
C ALA A 523 24.83 -20.61 10.13
N ASP A 524 25.08 -19.74 9.16
CA ASP A 524 25.90 -18.54 9.36
C ASP A 524 25.10 -17.46 10.11
N SER A 525 25.56 -17.11 11.30
CA SER A 525 24.92 -16.10 12.15
C SER A 525 24.94 -14.70 11.54
N ALA A 526 25.98 -14.35 10.78
CA ALA A 526 26.09 -13.03 10.14
C ALA A 526 25.11 -12.91 8.97
N ASP A 527 24.98 -13.98 8.16
CA ASP A 527 23.98 -14.04 7.09
C ASP A 527 22.55 -14.02 7.63
N LEU A 528 22.29 -14.75 8.73
CA LEU A 528 21.01 -14.70 9.43
C LEU A 528 20.70 -13.27 9.93
N ALA A 529 21.67 -12.61 10.56
CA ALA A 529 21.49 -11.25 11.06
C ALA A 529 21.20 -10.26 9.92
N ALA A 530 21.95 -10.35 8.82
CA ALA A 530 21.74 -9.53 7.63
C ALA A 530 20.33 -9.74 7.01
N LEU A 531 19.86 -10.99 6.92
CA LEU A 531 18.53 -11.27 6.39
C LEU A 531 17.41 -10.71 7.29
N VAL A 532 17.53 -10.90 8.61
CA VAL A 532 16.54 -10.38 9.56
C VAL A 532 16.53 -8.86 9.56
N ALA A 533 17.70 -8.21 9.49
CA ALA A 533 17.80 -6.76 9.37
C ALA A 533 17.12 -6.25 8.08
N ALA A 534 17.33 -6.94 6.96
CA ALA A 534 16.65 -6.62 5.70
C ALA A 534 15.12 -6.78 5.78
N LEU A 535 14.63 -7.79 6.49
CA LEU A 535 13.20 -7.99 6.72
C LEU A 535 12.60 -6.92 7.64
N LEU A 536 13.32 -6.46 8.66
CA LEU A 536 12.90 -5.36 9.54
C LEU A 536 12.79 -4.03 8.78
N ALA A 537 13.71 -3.76 7.86
CA ALA A 537 13.72 -2.58 7.02
C ALA A 537 12.70 -2.64 5.85
N ALA A 538 12.08 -3.79 5.62
CA ALA A 538 11.16 -3.96 4.51
C ALA A 538 9.85 -3.17 4.74
N ALA A 539 9.39 -2.49 3.70
CA ALA A 539 8.10 -1.81 3.70
C ALA A 539 6.88 -2.77 3.67
N LEU A 540 7.10 -4.09 3.67
CA LEU A 540 6.05 -5.12 3.72
C LEU A 540 5.79 -5.51 5.19
N PRO A 541 4.59 -5.29 5.75
CA PRO A 541 4.28 -5.63 7.14
C PRO A 541 4.50 -7.11 7.48
N GLU A 542 4.20 -8.02 6.55
CA GLU A 542 4.38 -9.46 6.72
C GLU A 542 5.87 -9.87 6.83
N ALA A 543 6.75 -9.14 6.15
CA ALA A 543 8.20 -9.33 6.27
C ALA A 543 8.69 -8.95 7.67
N ARG A 544 8.23 -7.79 8.18
CA ARG A 544 8.57 -7.35 9.54
C ARG A 544 7.98 -8.27 10.61
N ALA A 545 6.73 -8.71 10.44
CA ALA A 545 6.12 -9.68 11.35
C ALA A 545 6.87 -11.02 11.37
N LEU A 546 7.42 -11.48 10.24
CA LEU A 546 8.29 -12.65 10.18
C LEU A 546 9.61 -12.40 10.93
N ALA A 547 10.24 -11.25 10.72
CA ALA A 547 11.46 -10.87 11.44
C ALA A 547 11.25 -10.82 12.95
N LEU A 548 10.21 -10.11 13.41
CA LEU A 548 9.89 -9.95 14.82
C LEU A 548 9.59 -11.30 15.50
N ARG A 549 8.78 -12.17 14.89
CA ARG A 549 8.57 -13.53 15.42
C ARG A 549 9.86 -14.33 15.53
N ARG A 550 10.77 -14.17 14.56
CA ARG A 550 12.08 -14.83 14.60
C ARG A 550 12.94 -14.28 15.75
N LEU A 551 12.90 -12.98 15.98
CA LEU A 551 13.61 -12.34 17.09
C LEU A 551 13.01 -12.74 18.45
N GLU A 552 11.69 -12.79 18.60
CA GLU A 552 11.03 -13.21 19.85
C GLU A 552 11.35 -14.66 20.21
N ALA A 553 11.39 -15.56 19.22
CA ALA A 553 11.76 -16.97 19.43
C ALA A 553 13.25 -17.18 19.74
N GLY A 554 14.11 -16.18 19.49
CA GLY A 554 15.56 -16.25 19.61
C GLY A 554 16.16 -14.93 20.11
N ALA A 555 15.56 -14.32 21.13
CA ALA A 555 15.84 -12.96 21.60
C ALA A 555 17.32 -12.60 21.84
N PRO A 556 18.24 -13.53 22.20
CA PRO A 556 19.67 -13.21 22.28
C PRO A 556 20.32 -12.84 20.94
N VAL A 557 19.77 -13.28 19.80
CA VAL A 557 20.37 -13.10 18.47
C VAL A 557 20.36 -11.62 18.04
N VAL A 558 19.29 -10.87 18.31
CA VAL A 558 19.26 -9.43 17.96
C VAL A 558 20.35 -8.62 18.65
N TRP A 559 20.74 -9.04 19.85
CA TRP A 559 21.77 -8.39 20.65
C TRP A 559 23.15 -9.04 20.48
N SER A 560 23.34 -9.84 19.44
CA SER A 560 24.63 -10.45 19.10
C SER A 560 25.33 -9.79 17.90
N ASP A 561 24.60 -9.00 17.11
CA ASP A 561 25.10 -8.33 15.91
C ASP A 561 24.75 -6.82 15.93
N PRO A 562 25.73 -5.92 15.75
CA PRO A 562 25.51 -4.49 15.87
C PRO A 562 24.72 -3.88 14.69
N ASP A 563 24.76 -4.48 13.50
CA ASP A 563 24.01 -4.01 12.34
C ASP A 563 22.53 -4.36 12.48
N LEU A 564 22.22 -5.57 12.95
CA LEU A 564 20.85 -5.98 13.26
C LEU A 564 20.25 -5.17 14.43
N ALA A 565 21.01 -4.95 15.51
CA ALA A 565 20.57 -4.12 16.63
C ALA A 565 20.33 -2.67 16.19
N ALA A 566 21.21 -2.10 15.36
CA ALA A 566 21.01 -0.77 14.78
C ALA A 566 19.76 -0.73 13.91
N ALA A 567 19.56 -1.70 13.01
CA ALA A 567 18.38 -1.76 12.14
C ALA A 567 17.06 -1.83 12.92
N LEU A 568 17.04 -2.56 14.04
CA LEU A 568 15.89 -2.59 14.95
C LEU A 568 15.64 -1.20 15.59
N LEU A 569 16.68 -0.60 16.15
CA LEU A 569 16.59 0.64 16.94
C LEU A 569 16.37 1.90 16.11
N THR A 570 16.78 1.88 14.83
CA THR A 570 16.59 3.01 13.90
C THR A 570 15.38 2.81 12.98
N SER A 571 14.53 1.81 13.23
CA SER A 571 13.34 1.58 12.41
C SER A 571 12.26 2.64 12.67
N PRO A 572 11.65 3.21 11.61
CA PRO A 572 10.52 4.13 11.74
C PRO A 572 9.18 3.40 11.91
N GLU A 573 9.15 2.08 11.76
CA GLU A 573 7.92 1.30 11.64
C GLU A 573 7.26 1.04 13.02
N PRO A 574 5.98 1.39 13.23
CA PRO A 574 5.33 1.32 14.54
C PRO A 574 5.30 -0.09 15.15
N ASP A 575 5.11 -1.13 14.33
CA ASP A 575 5.12 -2.52 14.75
C ASP A 575 6.51 -2.96 15.25
N VAL A 576 7.57 -2.48 14.60
CA VAL A 576 8.95 -2.73 15.04
C VAL A 576 9.25 -2.00 16.34
N GLN A 577 8.89 -0.72 16.45
CA GLN A 577 9.07 0.08 17.66
C GLN A 577 8.32 -0.50 18.87
N ALA A 578 7.11 -1.02 18.67
CA ALA A 578 6.31 -1.65 19.72
C ALA A 578 6.95 -2.93 20.28
N ALA A 579 7.75 -3.65 19.48
CA ALA A 579 8.43 -4.87 19.90
C ALA A 579 9.71 -4.61 20.73
N VAL A 580 10.37 -3.46 20.53
CA VAL A 580 11.66 -3.14 21.19
C VAL A 580 11.61 -3.30 22.71
N PRO A 581 10.59 -2.79 23.45
CA PRO A 581 10.56 -2.95 24.90
C PRO A 581 10.48 -4.40 25.38
N GLY A 582 9.83 -5.29 24.62
CA GLY A 582 9.78 -6.72 24.93
C GLY A 582 11.13 -7.39 24.72
N LEU A 583 11.78 -7.10 23.59
CA LEU A 583 13.10 -7.63 23.25
C LEU A 583 14.21 -7.10 24.18
N ALA A 584 14.13 -5.85 24.61
CA ALA A 584 15.06 -5.26 25.58
C ALA A 584 14.89 -5.89 26.98
N ARG A 585 13.65 -6.10 27.44
CA ARG A 585 13.36 -6.76 28.73
C ARG A 585 13.80 -8.23 28.79
N ALA A 586 13.95 -8.87 27.64
CA ALA A 586 14.46 -10.24 27.56
C ALA A 586 15.99 -10.34 27.80
N LEU A 587 16.71 -9.21 27.95
CA LEU A 587 18.13 -9.18 28.29
C LEU A 587 18.33 -9.35 29.81
N PRO A 588 18.92 -10.47 30.29
CA PRO A 588 19.06 -10.72 31.72
C PRO A 588 20.18 -9.91 32.40
N SER A 589 21.16 -9.37 31.65
CA SER A 589 22.34 -8.68 32.19
C SER A 589 22.80 -7.46 31.38
N GLY A 590 21.90 -6.86 30.60
CA GLY A 590 22.23 -5.76 29.68
C GLY A 590 22.92 -6.26 28.39
N LEU A 591 23.48 -5.33 27.61
CA LEU A 591 24.13 -5.63 26.33
C LEU A 591 25.55 -6.18 26.54
N ALA A 592 25.94 -7.17 25.73
CA ALA A 592 27.28 -7.73 25.77
C ALA A 592 28.35 -6.69 25.38
N ALA A 593 29.44 -6.60 26.15
CA ALA A 593 30.49 -5.59 25.94
C ALA A 593 31.03 -5.46 24.49
N PRO A 594 31.25 -6.56 23.72
CA PRO A 594 31.69 -6.47 22.33
C PRO A 594 30.70 -5.75 21.39
N LEU A 595 29.41 -5.74 21.72
CA LEU A 595 28.36 -5.09 20.93
C LEU A 595 28.29 -3.59 21.17
N VAL A 596 28.55 -3.15 22.41
CA VAL A 596 28.20 -1.80 22.88
C VAL A 596 28.90 -0.72 22.06
N ALA A 597 30.24 -0.74 21.96
CA ALA A 597 30.97 0.30 21.26
C ALA A 597 30.64 0.35 19.74
N PRO A 598 30.60 -0.79 19.00
CA PRO A 598 30.19 -0.77 17.60
C PRO A 598 28.75 -0.33 17.35
N LEU A 599 27.82 -0.67 18.25
CA LEU A 599 26.42 -0.24 18.15
C LEU A 599 26.30 1.28 18.40
N VAL A 600 26.91 1.79 19.48
CA VAL A 600 26.91 3.22 19.79
C VAL A 600 27.52 4.04 18.66
N ALA A 601 28.64 3.58 18.09
CA ALA A 601 29.27 4.25 16.95
C ALA A 601 28.32 4.34 15.73
N ARG A 602 27.56 3.27 15.44
CA ARG A 602 26.56 3.26 14.35
C ARG A 602 25.39 4.21 14.62
N LEU A 603 24.84 4.19 15.84
CA LEU A 603 23.74 5.07 16.22
C LEU A 603 24.15 6.55 16.16
N VAL A 604 25.35 6.88 16.63
CA VAL A 604 25.92 8.24 16.53
C VAL A 604 26.16 8.63 15.08
N ALA A 605 26.73 7.75 14.26
CA ALA A 605 26.94 8.02 12.83
C ALA A 605 25.62 8.26 12.09
N TRP A 606 24.61 7.43 12.37
CA TRP A 606 23.25 7.59 11.83
C TRP A 606 22.62 8.93 12.22
N LEU A 607 22.71 9.33 13.49
CA LEU A 607 22.22 10.64 13.96
C LEU A 607 22.96 11.82 13.32
N ARG A 608 24.28 11.72 13.15
CA ARG A 608 25.11 12.77 12.49
C ARG A 608 24.82 12.91 11.00
N ALA A 609 24.40 11.83 10.35
CA ALA A 609 24.07 11.83 8.92
C ALA A 609 22.68 12.43 8.61
N MET A 610 21.88 12.74 9.64
CA MET A 610 20.54 13.30 9.44
C MET A 610 20.60 14.69 8.80
N PRO A 611 19.66 15.00 7.87
CA PRO A 611 19.54 16.34 7.34
C PRO A 611 19.08 17.33 8.43
N PRO A 612 19.25 18.66 8.22
CA PRO A 612 18.77 19.68 9.15
C PRO A 612 17.26 19.63 9.38
N GLU A 613 16.51 19.14 8.39
CA GLU A 613 15.06 18.91 8.46
C GLU A 613 14.76 17.44 8.15
N PRO A 614 14.79 16.56 9.16
CA PRO A 614 14.44 15.15 8.98
C PRO A 614 12.95 15.00 8.67
N ASP A 615 12.61 14.03 7.84
CA ASP A 615 11.21 13.72 7.55
C ASP A 615 10.48 13.09 8.76
N ALA A 616 9.18 12.82 8.59
CA ALA A 616 8.35 12.25 9.65
C ALA A 616 8.81 10.84 10.07
N ALA A 617 9.30 10.03 9.13
CA ALA A 617 9.76 8.67 9.40
C ALA A 617 11.06 8.69 10.22
N ALA A 618 12.03 9.50 9.80
CA ALA A 618 13.28 9.71 10.53
C ALA A 618 13.01 10.28 11.95
N THR A 619 12.08 11.24 12.07
CA THR A 619 11.67 11.78 13.38
C THR A 619 11.05 10.72 14.27
N ALA A 620 10.19 9.84 13.72
CA ALA A 620 9.61 8.72 14.45
C ALA A 620 10.66 7.70 14.88
N ALA A 621 11.62 7.36 14.01
CA ALA A 621 12.74 6.48 14.34
C ALA A 621 13.61 7.05 15.48
N ILE A 622 13.93 8.34 15.45
CA ILE A 622 14.70 9.01 16.51
C ILE A 622 13.94 8.97 17.85
N ARG A 623 12.63 9.19 17.82
CA ARG A 623 11.79 9.07 19.02
C ARG A 623 11.78 7.64 19.58
N GLY A 624 11.65 6.64 18.71
CA GLY A 624 11.73 5.22 19.07
C GLY A 624 13.07 4.86 19.70
N LEU A 625 14.18 5.30 19.10
CA LEU A 625 15.53 5.16 19.67
C LEU A 625 15.61 5.75 21.08
N ARG A 626 15.15 7.00 21.27
CA ARG A 626 15.16 7.67 22.59
C ARG A 626 14.40 6.88 23.64
N ALA A 627 13.25 6.28 23.29
CA ALA A 627 12.47 5.46 24.20
C ALA A 627 13.15 4.13 24.55
N ALA A 628 14.00 3.60 23.65
CA ALA A 628 14.73 2.35 23.87
C ALA A 628 15.98 2.52 24.75
N LEU A 629 16.64 3.69 24.73
CA LEU A 629 17.90 3.92 25.46
C LEU A 629 17.82 3.56 26.95
N PRO A 630 16.80 3.98 27.73
CA PRO A 630 16.71 3.65 29.16
C PRO A 630 16.49 2.16 29.43
N LEU A 631 15.91 1.43 28.47
CA LEU A 631 15.68 -0.01 28.59
C LEU A 631 16.97 -0.82 28.37
N LEU A 632 17.86 -0.32 27.50
CA LEU A 632 19.11 -0.98 27.15
C LEU A 632 20.27 -0.63 28.09
N TRP A 633 20.24 0.58 28.67
CA TRP A 633 21.25 1.07 29.62
C TRP A 633 20.60 1.58 30.91
N PRO A 634 19.94 0.71 31.70
CA PRO A 634 19.28 1.11 32.95
C PRO A 634 20.29 1.60 34.01
N GLY A 635 21.57 1.21 33.91
CA GLY A 635 22.65 1.63 34.82
C GLY A 635 23.31 2.96 34.47
N HIS A 636 22.84 3.66 33.44
CA HIS A 636 23.44 4.90 32.94
C HIS A 636 24.93 4.79 32.55
N ASP A 637 25.28 3.66 31.96
CA ASP A 637 26.64 3.24 31.58
C ASP A 637 26.88 3.29 30.05
N LEU A 638 26.05 4.03 29.30
CA LEU A 638 26.22 4.19 27.85
C LEU A 638 27.57 4.89 27.54
N PRO A 639 28.48 4.26 26.77
CA PRO A 639 29.81 4.81 26.50
C PRO A 639 29.75 5.86 25.38
N VAL A 640 29.17 7.02 25.66
CA VAL A 640 29.16 8.19 24.78
C VAL A 640 30.05 9.27 25.38
N GLN A 641 31.00 9.78 24.59
CA GLN A 641 31.88 10.87 25.01
C GLN A 641 31.09 12.20 25.07
N PRO A 642 31.32 13.07 26.08
CA PRO A 642 30.62 14.34 26.22
C PRO A 642 30.68 15.23 24.96
N GLU A 643 31.82 15.26 24.27
CA GLU A 643 32.01 16.04 23.03
C GLU A 643 31.13 15.51 21.89
N THR A 644 30.93 14.19 21.85
CA THR A 644 30.05 13.55 20.88
C THR A 644 28.59 13.91 21.13
N ALA A 645 28.15 13.86 22.40
CA ALA A 645 26.82 14.32 22.78
C ALA A 645 26.63 15.81 22.49
N ALA A 646 27.62 16.66 22.84
CA ALA A 646 27.59 18.10 22.58
C ALA A 646 27.43 18.41 21.08
N ALA A 647 28.15 17.70 20.20
CA ALA A 647 28.02 17.85 18.75
C ALA A 647 26.60 17.50 18.25
N LEU A 648 25.96 16.48 18.82
CA LEU A 648 24.57 16.12 18.49
C LEU A 648 23.57 17.15 19.04
N ILE A 649 23.81 17.70 20.24
CA ILE A 649 22.98 18.74 20.88
C ILE A 649 23.04 20.08 20.11
N ALA A 650 24.15 20.34 19.42
CA ALA A 650 24.36 21.49 18.55
C ALA A 650 23.81 21.31 17.12
N HIS A 651 23.31 20.12 16.77
CA HIS A 651 22.80 19.82 15.43
C HIS A 651 21.59 20.71 15.07
N PRO A 652 21.40 21.18 13.82
CA PRO A 652 20.26 22.03 13.44
C PRO A 652 18.88 21.37 13.64
N ALA A 653 18.78 20.04 13.43
CA ALA A 653 17.53 19.30 13.59
C ALA A 653 17.16 19.06 15.06
N ALA A 654 15.99 19.54 15.50
CA ALA A 654 15.51 19.38 16.88
C ALA A 654 15.40 17.91 17.35
N ALA A 655 15.01 17.00 16.46
CA ALA A 655 14.95 15.57 16.77
C ALA A 655 16.33 15.01 17.14
N VAL A 656 17.37 15.35 16.37
CA VAL A 656 18.75 14.91 16.64
C VAL A 656 19.27 15.52 17.95
N ARG A 657 18.97 16.80 18.22
CA ARG A 657 19.31 17.45 19.49
C ARG A 657 18.71 16.71 20.69
N SER A 658 17.43 16.35 20.59
CA SER A 658 16.73 15.58 21.64
C SER A 658 17.34 14.19 21.85
N ALA A 659 17.85 13.55 20.78
CA ALA A 659 18.57 12.29 20.89
C ALA A 659 19.95 12.47 21.54
N GLY A 660 20.67 13.54 21.22
CA GLY A 660 21.93 13.90 21.88
C GLY A 660 21.76 14.06 23.39
N LEU A 661 20.69 14.73 23.83
CA LEU A 661 20.34 14.85 25.25
C LEU A 661 20.00 13.49 25.89
N ALA A 662 19.25 12.63 25.20
CA ALA A 662 18.90 11.30 25.70
C ALA A 662 20.12 10.37 25.82
N LEU A 663 21.04 10.42 24.86
CA LEU A 663 22.32 9.70 24.93
C LEU A 663 23.14 10.19 26.13
N LEU A 664 23.23 11.50 26.33
CA LEU A 664 23.92 12.06 27.49
C LEU A 664 23.27 11.63 28.80
N ALA A 665 21.93 11.59 28.86
CA ALA A 665 21.17 11.13 30.03
C ALA A 665 21.44 9.66 30.39
N GLN A 666 21.79 8.81 29.42
CA GLN A 666 22.17 7.42 29.68
C GLN A 666 23.68 7.22 29.82
N SER A 667 24.50 8.26 29.68
CA SER A 667 25.96 8.18 29.85
C SER A 667 26.40 8.41 31.31
N PRO A 668 27.61 8.00 31.71
CA PRO A 668 28.13 8.31 33.04
C PRO A 668 28.21 9.81 33.36
N ALA A 669 28.52 10.65 32.36
CA ALA A 669 28.64 12.11 32.53
C ALA A 669 27.31 12.78 32.89
N GLY A 670 26.18 12.26 32.40
CA GLY A 670 24.85 12.75 32.74
C GLY A 670 24.72 14.28 32.58
N ALA A 671 24.08 14.91 33.57
CA ALA A 671 23.86 16.35 33.57
C ALA A 671 25.15 17.18 33.71
N ASP A 672 26.25 16.60 34.21
CA ASP A 672 27.54 17.28 34.37
C ASP A 672 28.29 17.44 33.03
N GLY A 673 27.83 16.76 31.98
CA GLY A 673 28.33 16.94 30.61
C GLY A 673 27.83 18.21 29.92
N LEU A 674 26.99 19.03 30.57
CA LEU A 674 26.50 20.31 30.04
C LEU A 674 26.93 21.49 30.91
N PRO A 675 27.35 22.61 30.29
CA PRO A 675 27.63 23.82 31.05
C PRO A 675 26.31 24.49 31.51
N PRO A 676 26.30 25.19 32.67
CA PRO A 676 25.08 25.75 33.27
C PRO A 676 24.24 26.63 32.32
N GLU A 677 24.89 27.45 31.50
CA GLU A 677 24.25 28.35 30.53
C GLU A 677 23.44 27.61 29.44
N SER A 678 23.72 26.31 29.22
CA SER A 678 22.97 25.51 28.23
C SER A 678 21.56 25.16 28.69
N TRP A 679 21.33 25.07 30.01
CA TRP A 679 20.03 24.66 30.54
C TRP A 679 18.92 25.65 30.24
N ASP A 680 19.20 26.95 30.34
CA ASP A 680 18.24 28.00 30.00
C ASP A 680 17.81 27.95 28.54
N ALA A 681 18.79 27.76 27.64
CA ALA A 681 18.53 27.64 26.21
C ALA A 681 17.72 26.38 25.87
N LEU A 682 18.01 25.24 26.51
CA LEU A 682 17.32 23.96 26.27
C LEU A 682 15.88 23.96 26.80
N ILE A 683 15.68 24.51 28.00
CA ILE A 683 14.38 24.61 28.64
C ILE A 683 13.50 25.65 27.92
N GLY A 684 14.09 26.77 27.48
CA GLY A 684 13.39 27.85 26.78
C GLY A 684 12.99 27.56 25.34
N THR A 685 13.44 26.46 24.72
CA THR A 685 13.11 26.15 23.31
C THR A 685 11.61 25.95 23.10
N GLY A 686 11.09 26.19 21.89
CA GLY A 686 9.72 25.83 21.52
C GLY A 686 9.50 24.34 21.18
N SER A 687 10.54 23.52 21.22
CA SER A 687 10.46 22.11 20.81
C SER A 687 10.11 21.20 21.99
N GLU A 688 8.95 20.53 21.93
CA GLU A 688 8.54 19.57 22.97
C GLU A 688 9.52 18.41 23.11
N ASP A 689 10.06 17.89 22.00
CA ASP A 689 11.03 16.78 22.03
C ASP A 689 12.30 17.13 22.80
N ILE A 690 12.83 18.35 22.61
CA ILE A 690 13.99 18.84 23.35
C ILE A 690 13.64 19.03 24.82
N ARG A 691 12.48 19.63 25.13
CA ARG A 691 12.03 19.82 26.53
C ARG A 691 11.90 18.49 27.27
N ILE A 692 11.30 17.47 26.65
CA ILE A 692 11.16 16.13 27.23
C ILE A 692 12.54 15.54 27.53
N ALA A 693 13.45 15.57 26.54
CA ALA A 693 14.80 15.04 26.74
C ALA A 693 15.60 15.81 27.81
N ALA A 694 15.42 17.14 27.89
CA ALA A 694 16.03 17.97 28.92
C ALA A 694 15.47 17.65 30.31
N LEU A 695 14.15 17.44 30.46
CA LEU A 695 13.53 17.05 31.73
C LEU A 695 14.05 15.68 32.21
N VAL A 696 14.22 14.71 31.31
CA VAL A 696 14.83 13.41 31.63
C VAL A 696 16.27 13.59 32.13
N LEU A 697 17.05 14.48 31.51
CA LEU A 697 18.41 14.77 31.96
C LEU A 697 18.44 15.53 33.30
N LEU A 698 17.52 16.49 33.53
CA LEU A 698 17.37 17.19 34.81
C LEU A 698 17.06 16.23 35.96
N ALA A 699 16.36 15.12 35.69
CA ALA A 699 16.08 14.09 36.69
C ALA A 699 17.34 13.45 37.27
N ARG A 700 18.49 13.64 36.65
CA ARG A 700 19.79 13.19 37.16
C ARG A 700 20.50 14.16 38.09
N LEU A 701 20.03 15.41 38.18
CA LEU A 701 20.56 16.36 39.16
C LEU A 701 20.12 15.97 40.57
N ASP A 702 20.92 16.31 41.57
CA ASP A 702 20.49 16.31 42.97
C ASP A 702 19.43 17.40 43.23
N ASP A 703 18.74 17.33 44.38
CA ASP A 703 17.63 18.25 44.68
C ASP A 703 18.09 19.71 44.81
N ALA A 704 19.31 19.95 45.30
CA ALA A 704 19.87 21.30 45.45
C ALA A 704 20.10 21.99 44.09
N ARG A 705 20.61 21.24 43.11
CA ARG A 705 20.85 21.71 41.74
C ARG A 705 19.58 21.73 40.89
N LEU A 706 18.54 21.01 41.28
CA LEU A 706 17.23 21.04 40.62
C LEU A 706 16.43 22.30 40.99
N GLY A 707 16.59 22.80 42.21
CA GLY A 707 15.87 23.95 42.77
C GLY A 707 15.78 25.19 41.86
N PRO A 708 16.88 25.66 41.22
CA PRO A 708 16.85 26.81 40.31
C PRO A 708 15.87 26.67 39.12
N TYR A 709 15.49 25.44 38.74
CA TYR A 709 14.58 25.17 37.63
C TYR A 709 13.13 24.89 38.07
N ALA A 710 12.85 24.93 39.38
CA ALA A 710 11.58 24.49 39.96
C ALA A 710 10.35 25.18 39.34
N GLU A 711 10.38 26.50 39.18
CA GLU A 711 9.27 27.28 38.61
C GLU A 711 8.93 26.82 37.18
N ARG A 712 9.96 26.58 36.36
CA ARG A 712 9.79 26.15 34.97
C ARG A 712 9.30 24.71 34.87
N ILE A 713 9.81 23.82 35.73
CA ILE A 713 9.36 22.41 35.81
C ILE A 713 7.87 22.36 36.19
N VAL A 714 7.44 23.15 37.18
CA VAL A 714 6.03 23.25 37.58
C VAL A 714 5.15 23.82 36.46
N ALA A 715 5.64 24.84 35.75
CA ALA A 715 4.95 25.39 34.58
C ALA A 715 4.79 24.35 33.45
N PHE A 716 5.78 23.48 33.24
CA PHE A 716 5.67 22.38 32.27
C PHE A 716 4.69 21.30 32.70
N ALA A 717 4.63 20.96 33.99
CA ALA A 717 3.72 19.98 34.54
C ALA A 717 2.23 20.40 34.45
N SER A 718 1.98 21.70 34.26
CA SER A 718 0.64 22.31 34.12
C SER A 718 0.40 22.97 32.75
N GLY A 719 1.34 22.82 31.81
CA GLY A 719 1.30 23.45 30.49
C GLY A 719 0.45 22.69 29.47
N PRO A 720 0.39 23.19 28.21
CA PRO A 720 -0.47 22.63 27.16
C PRO A 720 0.03 21.31 26.54
N GLY A 721 1.30 20.94 26.69
CA GLY A 721 1.87 19.73 26.07
C GLY A 721 1.79 18.49 26.95
N SER A 722 0.96 17.49 26.60
CA SER A 722 0.77 16.27 27.41
C SER A 722 2.06 15.49 27.66
N ALA A 723 2.87 15.24 26.63
CA ALA A 723 4.12 14.50 26.77
C ALA A 723 5.13 15.25 27.67
N VAL A 724 5.13 16.58 27.61
CA VAL A 724 5.95 17.44 28.47
C VAL A 724 5.45 17.39 29.93
N ARG A 725 4.12 17.41 30.16
CA ARG A 725 3.53 17.24 31.50
C ARG A 725 3.95 15.92 32.15
N GLN A 726 3.89 14.83 31.38
CA GLN A 726 4.27 13.49 31.85
C GLN A 726 5.76 13.43 32.21
N ALA A 727 6.64 14.02 31.40
CA ALA A 727 8.08 14.07 31.67
C ALA A 727 8.42 14.94 32.90
N ALA A 728 7.67 16.02 33.16
CA ALA A 728 7.91 16.91 34.29
C ALA A 728 7.44 16.32 35.64
N ARG A 729 6.44 15.42 35.62
CA ARG A 729 5.80 14.86 36.82
C ARG A 729 6.77 14.31 37.89
N PRO A 730 7.73 13.42 37.58
CA PRO A 730 8.64 12.89 38.60
C PRO A 730 9.53 13.96 39.24
N LEU A 731 9.85 15.04 38.50
CA LEU A 731 10.61 16.16 39.04
C LEU A 731 9.79 16.99 40.01
N VAL A 732 8.50 17.21 39.71
CA VAL A 732 7.58 17.92 40.61
C VAL A 732 7.44 17.16 41.94
N ALA A 733 7.37 15.83 41.92
CA ALA A 733 7.32 15.02 43.14
C ALA A 733 8.56 15.24 44.03
N ARG A 734 9.76 15.25 43.43
CA ARG A 734 11.01 15.55 44.15
C ARG A 734 11.03 16.97 44.71
N LEU A 735 10.64 17.96 43.91
CA LEU A 735 10.59 19.36 44.34
C LEU A 735 9.57 19.58 45.46
N ALA A 736 8.39 18.95 45.40
CA ALA A 736 7.36 19.04 46.43
C ALA A 736 7.79 18.37 47.74
N ALA A 737 8.61 17.32 47.68
CA ALA A 737 9.20 16.71 48.86
C ALA A 737 10.31 17.58 49.48
N ALA A 738 11.06 18.33 48.67
CA ALA A 738 12.13 19.21 49.12
C ALA A 738 11.65 20.57 49.65
N ASP A 739 10.52 21.10 49.16
CA ASP A 739 9.91 22.37 49.61
C ASP A 739 8.50 22.14 50.17
N PRO A 740 8.33 22.12 51.51
CA PRO A 740 7.03 21.95 52.16
C PRO A 740 5.99 23.03 51.82
N GLY A 741 6.41 24.23 51.38
CA GLY A 741 5.50 25.31 51.00
C GLY A 741 4.94 25.16 49.58
N LEU A 742 5.61 24.38 48.72
CA LEU A 742 5.23 24.20 47.33
C LEU A 742 3.99 23.31 47.17
N ALA A 743 3.94 22.19 47.91
CA ALA A 743 2.89 21.18 47.80
C ALA A 743 1.45 21.72 47.99
N PRO A 744 1.10 22.41 49.10
CA PRO A 744 -0.26 22.90 49.32
C PRO A 744 -0.68 24.01 48.35
N ARG A 745 0.28 24.84 47.90
CA ARG A 745 0.02 25.88 46.89
C ARG A 745 -0.30 25.24 45.54
N LEU A 746 0.55 24.30 45.11
CA LEU A 746 0.40 23.62 43.82
C LEU A 746 -0.87 22.76 43.79
N ALA A 747 -1.20 22.04 44.86
CA ALA A 747 -2.43 21.26 44.94
C ALA A 747 -3.67 22.14 44.73
N ARG A 748 -3.73 23.31 45.38
CA ARG A 748 -4.85 24.26 45.22
C ARG A 748 -4.98 24.78 43.79
N GLU A 749 -3.86 25.16 43.17
CA GLU A 749 -3.83 25.65 41.79
C GLU A 749 -4.27 24.56 40.79
N LEU A 750 -3.72 23.35 40.92
CA LEU A 750 -4.03 22.22 40.04
C LEU A 750 -5.49 21.75 40.18
N ILE A 751 -6.00 21.61 41.41
CA ILE A 751 -7.41 21.27 41.65
C ILE A 751 -8.32 22.36 41.07
N GLY A 752 -8.00 23.64 41.27
CA GLY A 752 -8.75 24.75 40.68
C GLY A 752 -8.76 24.73 39.15
N SER A 753 -7.66 24.28 38.52
CA SER A 753 -7.57 24.16 37.06
C SER A 753 -8.53 23.11 36.47
N LEU A 754 -8.86 22.05 37.23
CA LEU A 754 -9.77 20.98 36.79
C LEU A 754 -11.24 21.41 36.67
N PHE A 755 -11.58 22.60 37.17
CA PHE A 755 -12.91 23.22 36.99
C PHE A 755 -12.98 24.14 35.77
N ARG A 756 -11.87 24.40 35.10
CA ARG A 756 -11.78 25.27 33.92
C ARG A 756 -11.81 24.44 32.63
N ALA A 757 -11.96 25.11 31.49
CA ALA A 757 -11.81 24.46 30.20
C ALA A 757 -10.39 23.90 30.06
N ALA A 758 -10.29 22.62 29.69
CA ALA A 758 -9.01 21.94 29.50
C ALA A 758 -8.31 22.42 28.22
N PRO A 759 -6.98 22.57 28.21
CA PRO A 759 -6.21 22.89 27.01
C PRO A 759 -6.19 21.74 25.98
N ASP A 760 -6.34 20.49 26.43
CA ASP A 760 -6.42 19.29 25.59
C ASP A 760 -7.17 18.16 26.33
N ASP A 761 -7.54 17.10 25.62
CA ASP A 761 -8.32 15.97 26.15
C ASP A 761 -7.57 15.15 27.22
N ALA A 762 -6.23 15.17 27.21
CA ALA A 762 -5.39 14.44 28.16
C ALA A 762 -5.12 15.23 29.45
N TYR A 763 -5.33 16.55 29.45
CA TYR A 763 -4.97 17.45 30.55
C TYR A 763 -5.54 17.01 31.90
N ALA A 764 -6.84 16.71 31.94
CA ALA A 764 -7.48 16.23 33.16
C ALA A 764 -6.86 14.91 33.68
N ALA A 765 -6.47 14.01 32.78
CA ALA A 765 -5.77 12.77 33.13
C ALA A 765 -4.42 13.06 33.78
N ASP A 766 -3.63 13.88 33.10
CA ASP A 766 -2.25 14.17 33.48
C ASP A 766 -2.18 14.93 34.81
N VAL A 767 -3.08 15.89 35.03
CA VAL A 767 -3.17 16.67 36.27
C VAL A 767 -3.64 15.80 37.44
N VAL A 768 -4.62 14.92 37.24
CA VAL A 768 -5.06 13.98 38.29
C VAL A 768 -3.93 13.04 38.67
N ALA A 769 -3.18 12.52 37.70
CA ALA A 769 -2.04 11.66 37.99
C ALA A 769 -0.89 12.42 38.68
N LEU A 770 -0.61 13.66 38.26
CA LEU A 770 0.34 14.54 38.96
C LEU A 770 -0.06 14.79 40.42
N LEU A 771 -1.34 15.11 40.68
CA LEU A 771 -1.85 15.30 42.04
C LEU A 771 -1.66 14.05 42.90
N ARG A 772 -1.97 12.86 42.37
CA ARG A 772 -1.86 11.61 43.13
C ARG A 772 -0.43 11.16 43.38
N GLU A 773 0.46 11.34 42.40
CA GLU A 773 1.84 10.87 42.47
C GLU A 773 2.75 11.86 43.21
N ALA A 774 2.62 13.16 42.92
CA ALA A 774 3.50 14.18 43.51
C ALA A 774 2.94 14.81 44.79
N LEU A 775 1.62 14.79 44.98
CA LEU A 775 0.92 15.48 46.09
C LEU A 775 -0.07 14.57 46.84
N PRO A 776 0.29 13.32 47.20
CA PRO A 776 -0.64 12.38 47.83
C PRO A 776 -1.16 12.86 49.18
N GLY A 777 -0.34 13.56 49.97
CA GLY A 777 -0.74 14.13 51.27
C GLY A 777 -1.87 15.16 51.14
N GLU A 778 -1.76 16.07 50.17
CA GLU A 778 -2.77 17.08 49.90
C GLU A 778 -4.08 16.46 49.37
N CYS A 779 -3.98 15.38 48.57
CA CYS A 779 -5.15 14.62 48.13
C CYS A 779 -5.87 13.93 49.30
N ALA A 780 -5.12 13.36 50.23
CA ALA A 780 -5.66 12.71 51.43
C ALA A 780 -6.32 13.72 52.38
N ALA A 781 -5.77 14.94 52.47
CA ALA A 781 -6.27 16.01 53.34
C ALA A 781 -7.62 16.62 52.90
N LEU A 782 -8.12 16.32 51.69
CA LEU A 782 -9.44 16.77 51.25
C LEU A 782 -10.55 16.17 52.14
N ASP A 783 -11.47 17.03 52.60
CA ASP A 783 -12.63 16.60 53.38
C ASP A 783 -13.70 15.90 52.51
N ASP A 784 -14.55 15.10 53.16
CA ASP A 784 -15.59 14.32 52.48
C ASP A 784 -16.59 15.19 51.71
N GLY A 785 -16.86 16.41 52.19
CA GLY A 785 -17.73 17.38 51.52
C GLY A 785 -17.09 17.93 50.23
N THR A 786 -15.78 18.17 50.23
CA THR A 786 -15.03 18.51 49.02
C THR A 786 -15.00 17.36 48.04
N LEU A 787 -14.74 16.13 48.51
CA LEU A 787 -14.75 14.95 47.64
C LEU A 787 -16.12 14.70 47.01
N TRP A 788 -17.19 14.87 47.78
CA TRP A 788 -18.56 14.78 47.26
C TRP A 788 -18.83 15.82 46.15
N ARG A 789 -18.38 17.06 46.34
CA ARG A 789 -18.50 18.12 45.31
C ARG A 789 -17.71 17.79 44.05
N LEU A 790 -16.54 17.16 44.18
CA LEU A 790 -15.76 16.68 43.04
C LEU A 790 -16.52 15.58 42.27
N LEU A 791 -17.03 14.55 42.96
CA LEU A 791 -17.81 13.47 42.36
C LEU A 791 -19.08 13.96 41.63
N GLN A 792 -19.68 15.05 42.10
CA GLN A 792 -20.88 15.63 41.50
C GLN A 792 -20.61 16.80 40.54
N ALA A 793 -19.33 17.12 40.29
CA ALA A 793 -18.98 18.23 39.43
C ALA A 793 -19.46 18.01 37.99
N ARG A 794 -19.91 19.09 37.34
CA ARG A 794 -20.18 19.10 35.89
C ARG A 794 -18.90 19.07 35.07
N ALA A 795 -17.82 19.65 35.59
CA ALA A 795 -16.50 19.63 34.95
C ALA A 795 -15.91 18.21 35.00
N ASP A 796 -15.56 17.67 33.84
CA ASP A 796 -15.09 16.29 33.74
C ASP A 796 -13.77 16.05 34.51
N GLY A 797 -12.84 17.01 34.48
CA GLY A 797 -11.58 16.91 35.23
C GLY A 797 -11.78 16.84 36.74
N ALA A 798 -12.65 17.68 37.30
CA ALA A 798 -13.00 17.65 38.72
C ALA A 798 -13.67 16.32 39.11
N ARG A 799 -14.59 15.83 38.26
CA ARG A 799 -15.25 14.54 38.45
C ARG A 799 -14.28 13.36 38.37
N ARG A 800 -13.29 13.43 37.48
CA ARG A 800 -12.21 12.46 37.35
C ARG A 800 -11.33 12.41 38.60
N LEU A 801 -10.97 13.57 39.17
CA LEU A 801 -10.24 13.63 40.43
C LEU A 801 -11.05 12.97 41.56
N GLY A 802 -12.34 13.33 41.68
CA GLY A 802 -13.22 12.71 42.68
C GLY A 802 -13.29 11.18 42.53
N ALA A 803 -13.43 10.69 41.29
CA ALA A 803 -13.42 9.26 41.00
C ALA A 803 -12.10 8.57 41.35
N ALA A 804 -10.97 9.24 41.15
CA ALA A 804 -9.65 8.69 41.44
C ALA A 804 -9.30 8.65 42.93
N LEU A 805 -9.92 9.52 43.75
CA LEU A 805 -9.70 9.60 45.20
C LEU A 805 -10.74 8.82 46.02
N LEU A 806 -11.91 8.52 45.46
CA LEU A 806 -12.97 7.78 46.14
C LEU A 806 -12.54 6.40 46.68
N PRO A 807 -11.72 5.59 45.97
CA PRO A 807 -11.29 4.28 46.48
C PRO A 807 -10.58 4.32 47.83
N ASP A 808 -9.95 5.46 48.15
CA ASP A 808 -9.21 5.65 49.40
C ASP A 808 -10.13 6.06 50.57
N ARG A 809 -11.46 6.17 50.35
CA ARG A 809 -12.43 6.56 51.39
C ARG A 809 -13.30 5.39 51.84
N HIS A 810 -13.60 5.40 53.14
CA HIS A 810 -14.50 4.42 53.75
C HIS A 810 -15.97 4.71 53.40
N PRO A 811 -16.79 3.71 53.03
CA PRO A 811 -18.20 3.92 52.68
C PRO A 811 -19.07 4.55 53.77
N ALA A 812 -18.65 4.50 55.04
CA ALA A 812 -19.36 5.17 56.14
C ALA A 812 -19.34 6.70 56.04
N ALA A 813 -18.40 7.28 55.27
CA ALA A 813 -18.31 8.73 55.04
C ALA A 813 -19.51 9.30 54.24
N PHE A 814 -20.26 8.44 53.54
CA PHE A 814 -21.38 8.85 52.69
C PHE A 814 -22.68 8.19 53.13
N SER A 815 -23.81 8.90 53.08
CA SER A 815 -25.14 8.33 53.35
C SER A 815 -25.53 7.26 52.32
N VAL A 816 -26.45 6.35 52.69
CA VAL A 816 -26.97 5.30 51.78
C VAL A 816 -27.50 5.89 50.48
N ARG A 817 -28.23 7.02 50.55
CA ARG A 817 -28.71 7.77 49.38
C ARG A 817 -27.58 8.27 48.49
N GLN A 818 -26.50 8.80 49.09
CA GLN A 818 -25.34 9.27 48.32
C GLN A 818 -24.67 8.11 47.59
N ILE A 819 -24.48 6.97 48.25
CA ILE A 819 -23.88 5.77 47.63
C ILE A 819 -24.77 5.22 46.51
N ALA A 820 -26.09 5.14 46.72
CA ALA A 820 -27.04 4.70 45.70
C ALA A 820 -26.98 5.60 44.44
N ARG A 821 -26.88 6.93 44.62
CA ARG A 821 -26.69 7.89 43.52
C ARG A 821 -25.38 7.70 42.75
N LEU A 822 -24.30 7.31 43.42
CA LEU A 822 -23.02 7.01 42.78
C LEU A 822 -23.12 5.82 41.81
N GLY A 823 -24.12 4.95 41.96
CA GLY A 823 -24.42 3.90 40.98
C GLY A 823 -24.81 4.43 39.58
N GLY A 824 -25.22 5.70 39.46
CA GLY A 824 -25.46 6.37 38.18
C GLY A 824 -24.23 7.10 37.61
N HIS A 825 -23.08 7.04 38.28
CA HIS A 825 -21.93 7.86 37.93
C HIS A 825 -21.25 7.39 36.60
N PRO A 826 -20.75 8.32 35.76
CA PRO A 826 -20.18 7.96 34.46
C PRO A 826 -18.92 7.08 34.54
N TYR A 827 -18.10 7.26 35.58
CA TYR A 827 -16.90 6.46 35.79
C TYR A 827 -17.24 5.10 36.41
N ARG A 828 -16.92 4.01 35.71
CA ARG A 828 -17.18 2.63 36.16
C ARG A 828 -16.57 2.33 37.53
N ALA A 829 -15.35 2.78 37.80
CA ALA A 829 -14.68 2.57 39.09
C ALA A 829 -15.50 3.11 40.28
N VAL A 830 -16.24 4.21 40.10
CA VAL A 830 -17.13 4.77 41.15
C VAL A 830 -18.36 3.89 41.37
N ARG A 831 -18.91 3.32 40.29
CA ARG A 831 -20.04 2.39 40.37
C ARG A 831 -19.62 1.06 41.00
N ASP A 832 -18.45 0.55 40.62
CA ASP A 832 -17.85 -0.64 41.22
C ASP A 832 -17.62 -0.42 42.72
N TRP A 833 -17.10 0.75 43.13
CA TRP A 833 -16.97 1.11 44.54
C TRP A 833 -18.33 1.19 45.26
N ALA A 834 -19.35 1.79 44.63
CA ALA A 834 -20.69 1.87 45.22
C ALA A 834 -21.32 0.48 45.40
N THR A 835 -21.25 -0.38 44.39
CA THR A 835 -21.78 -1.76 44.48
C THR A 835 -20.99 -2.62 45.48
N ALA A 836 -19.68 -2.44 45.59
CA ALA A 836 -18.87 -3.07 46.62
C ALA A 836 -19.28 -2.61 48.03
N ALA A 837 -19.61 -1.33 48.23
CA ALA A 837 -20.14 -0.84 49.50
C ALA A 837 -21.46 -1.52 49.88
N PHE A 838 -22.37 -1.72 48.92
CA PHE A 838 -23.62 -2.47 49.13
C PHE A 838 -23.35 -3.93 49.55
N ALA A 839 -22.39 -4.59 48.92
CA ALA A 839 -22.03 -5.98 49.22
C ALA A 839 -21.32 -6.13 50.59
N ALA A 840 -20.54 -5.13 51.01
CA ALA A 840 -19.76 -5.17 52.23
C ALA A 840 -20.59 -5.01 53.51
N ASP A 841 -21.70 -4.27 53.48
CA ASP A 841 -22.56 -4.03 54.66
C ASP A 841 -24.06 -4.09 54.30
N PRO A 842 -24.61 -5.27 53.93
CA PRO A 842 -26.00 -5.37 53.49
C PRO A 842 -27.02 -4.88 54.53
N ALA A 843 -26.73 -5.07 55.82
CA ALA A 843 -27.62 -4.69 56.91
C ALA A 843 -27.89 -3.18 56.95
N ARG A 844 -26.85 -2.36 56.73
CA ARG A 844 -26.98 -0.90 56.65
C ARG A 844 -27.90 -0.46 55.51
N PHE A 845 -27.80 -1.10 54.34
CA PHE A 845 -28.64 -0.76 53.19
C PHE A 845 -30.07 -1.25 53.34
N GLN A 846 -30.28 -2.41 53.98
CA GLN A 846 -31.62 -2.92 54.33
C GLN A 846 -32.33 -2.01 55.34
N ALA A 847 -31.62 -1.48 56.34
CA ALA A 847 -32.20 -0.53 57.30
C ALA A 847 -32.69 0.77 56.66
N ALA A 848 -32.12 1.16 55.51
CA ALA A 848 -32.51 2.32 54.71
C ALA A 848 -33.05 1.90 53.33
N ALA A 849 -33.86 0.82 53.28
CA ALA A 849 -34.29 0.16 52.04
C ALA A 849 -34.80 1.13 50.97
N ALA A 850 -35.65 2.11 51.32
CA ALA A 850 -36.21 3.08 50.36
C ALA A 850 -35.14 3.95 49.66
N GLU A 851 -34.05 4.30 50.35
CA GLU A 851 -32.94 5.07 49.78
C GLU A 851 -31.94 4.16 49.04
N ALA A 852 -31.79 2.91 49.49
CA ALA A 852 -30.90 1.93 48.89
C ALA A 852 -31.40 1.46 47.52
N VAL A 853 -32.71 1.21 47.37
CA VAL A 853 -33.28 0.72 46.11
C VAL A 853 -33.19 1.73 44.97
N LEU A 854 -32.91 3.02 45.23
CA LEU A 854 -32.61 4.02 44.19
C LEU A 854 -31.48 3.59 43.24
N LEU A 855 -30.64 2.64 43.64
CA LEU A 855 -29.61 2.06 42.78
C LEU A 855 -30.17 1.45 41.47
N VAL A 856 -31.42 0.97 41.48
CA VAL A 856 -32.09 0.46 40.26
C VAL A 856 -32.32 1.55 39.21
N GLU A 857 -32.29 2.82 39.60
CA GLU A 857 -32.44 3.95 38.67
C GLU A 857 -31.17 4.29 37.90
N SER A 858 -30.11 3.48 38.01
CA SER A 858 -28.92 3.65 37.18
C SER A 858 -29.25 3.51 35.68
N ASP A 859 -28.66 4.36 34.84
CA ASP A 859 -28.68 4.20 33.38
C ASP A 859 -27.65 3.17 32.90
N TRP A 860 -26.80 2.65 33.79
CA TRP A 860 -25.72 1.74 33.45
C TRP A 860 -26.16 0.27 33.63
N PRO A 861 -26.14 -0.56 32.56
CA PRO A 861 -26.63 -1.94 32.61
C PRO A 861 -25.90 -2.83 33.62
N ASP A 862 -24.61 -2.60 33.86
CA ASP A 862 -23.80 -3.34 34.83
C ASP A 862 -24.29 -3.10 36.27
N THR A 863 -24.50 -1.82 36.64
CA THR A 863 -25.04 -1.45 37.94
C THR A 863 -26.47 -1.94 38.12
N LEU A 864 -27.31 -1.81 37.09
CA LEU A 864 -28.70 -2.28 37.15
C LEU A 864 -28.77 -3.81 37.32
N ALA A 865 -27.93 -4.55 36.60
CA ALA A 865 -27.84 -6.00 36.75
C ALA A 865 -27.41 -6.42 38.16
N PHE A 866 -26.37 -5.75 38.71
CA PHE A 866 -25.96 -5.94 40.10
C PHE A 866 -27.11 -5.63 41.06
N ALA A 867 -27.75 -4.47 40.93
CA ALA A 867 -28.83 -4.03 41.80
C ALA A 867 -29.97 -5.05 41.83
N ARG A 868 -30.41 -5.53 40.66
CA ARG A 868 -31.45 -6.55 40.54
C ARG A 868 -31.05 -7.86 41.23
N SER A 869 -29.86 -8.37 40.93
CA SER A 869 -29.37 -9.61 41.55
C SER A 869 -29.22 -9.48 43.06
N PHE A 870 -28.70 -8.34 43.52
CA PHE A 870 -28.46 -8.09 44.94
C PHE A 870 -29.78 -7.95 45.71
N PHE A 871 -30.72 -7.15 45.19
CA PHE A 871 -32.02 -6.96 45.84
C PHE A 871 -32.91 -8.20 45.77
N GLU A 872 -32.77 -9.08 44.77
CA GLU A 872 -33.47 -10.36 44.74
C GLU A 872 -33.13 -11.26 45.96
N THR A 873 -31.91 -11.14 46.48
CA THR A 873 -31.45 -11.89 47.66
C THR A 873 -31.92 -11.29 48.99
N TRP A 874 -32.58 -10.13 48.98
CA TRP A 874 -33.02 -9.49 50.21
C TRP A 874 -34.12 -10.30 50.92
N PRO A 875 -34.11 -10.32 52.26
CA PRO A 875 -35.18 -10.95 53.02
C PRO A 875 -36.49 -10.18 52.80
N GLU A 876 -37.62 -10.89 52.94
CA GLU A 876 -38.96 -10.32 52.76
C GLU A 876 -39.20 -9.07 53.64
N ALA A 877 -38.66 -9.09 54.87
CA ALA A 877 -38.76 -7.96 55.81
C ALA A 877 -38.09 -6.65 55.30
N ALA A 878 -37.15 -6.73 54.36
CA ALA A 878 -36.51 -5.54 53.78
C ALA A 878 -37.40 -4.84 52.74
N TRP A 879 -38.40 -5.54 52.18
CA TRP A 879 -39.32 -5.01 51.17
C TRP A 879 -40.50 -4.27 51.81
N THR A 880 -40.22 -3.13 52.42
CA THR A 880 -41.26 -2.25 52.98
C THR A 880 -42.13 -1.62 51.88
N PRO A 881 -43.36 -1.16 52.20
CA PRO A 881 -44.21 -0.44 51.24
C PRO A 881 -43.55 0.81 50.64
N GLY A 882 -42.58 1.41 51.32
CA GLY A 882 -41.78 2.53 50.80
C GLY A 882 -40.73 2.07 49.78
N ALA A 883 -40.05 0.95 50.02
CA ALA A 883 -39.08 0.39 49.07
C ALA A 883 -39.77 -0.12 47.79
N LEU A 884 -40.92 -0.79 47.93
CA LEU A 884 -41.72 -1.22 46.78
C LEU A 884 -42.21 -0.03 45.96
N ALA A 885 -42.64 1.06 46.61
CA ALA A 885 -43.06 2.29 45.93
C ALA A 885 -41.97 2.84 45.01
N VAL A 886 -40.74 3.01 45.53
CA VAL A 886 -39.62 3.58 44.78
C VAL A 886 -39.31 2.78 43.51
N VAL A 887 -39.36 1.44 43.58
CA VAL A 887 -39.11 0.58 42.41
C VAL A 887 -40.29 0.61 41.42
N THR A 888 -41.52 0.74 41.92
CA THR A 888 -42.73 0.79 41.09
C THR A 888 -43.01 2.15 40.45
N ASP A 889 -42.43 3.24 40.97
CA ASP A 889 -42.56 4.59 40.43
C ASP A 889 -41.65 4.84 39.20
N SER A 890 -40.78 3.88 38.88
CA SER A 890 -39.88 3.98 37.73
C SER A 890 -40.63 3.97 36.40
N VAL A 891 -40.11 4.68 35.42
CA VAL A 891 -40.60 4.61 34.02
C VAL A 891 -39.73 3.72 33.13
N LYS A 892 -38.61 3.18 33.66
CA LYS A 892 -37.65 2.38 32.89
C LYS A 892 -38.18 0.94 32.69
N PRO A 893 -38.30 0.43 31.45
CA PRO A 893 -38.86 -0.89 31.19
C PRO A 893 -38.18 -2.04 31.95
N GLU A 894 -36.86 -1.98 32.13
CA GLU A 894 -36.05 -2.98 32.82
C GLU A 894 -36.29 -2.95 34.34
N VAL A 895 -36.40 -1.76 34.91
CA VAL A 895 -36.77 -1.56 36.33
C VAL A 895 -38.20 -2.02 36.55
N LEU A 896 -39.12 -1.67 35.66
CA LEU A 896 -40.51 -2.12 35.71
C LEU A 896 -40.64 -3.64 35.55
N ALA A 897 -39.80 -4.29 34.75
CA ALA A 897 -39.77 -5.75 34.68
C ALA A 897 -39.37 -6.37 36.02
N PHE A 898 -38.39 -5.78 36.71
CA PHE A 898 -37.98 -6.18 38.05
C PHE A 898 -39.06 -5.87 39.10
N ALA A 899 -39.66 -4.69 39.06
CA ALA A 899 -40.78 -4.29 39.91
C ALA A 899 -41.93 -5.31 39.82
N ARG A 900 -42.30 -5.72 38.60
CA ARG A 900 -43.35 -6.73 38.40
C ARG A 900 -42.99 -8.10 38.95
N HIS A 901 -41.72 -8.48 38.90
CA HIS A 901 -41.24 -9.72 39.51
C HIS A 901 -41.33 -9.67 41.04
N LEU A 902 -40.87 -8.56 41.65
CA LEU A 902 -40.96 -8.34 43.09
C LEU A 902 -42.41 -8.30 43.57
N LEU A 903 -43.30 -7.60 42.86
CA LEU A 903 -44.72 -7.54 43.21
C LEU A 903 -45.42 -8.90 43.16
N ARG A 904 -44.96 -9.85 42.33
CA ARG A 904 -45.54 -11.21 42.30
C ARG A 904 -44.99 -12.12 43.39
N SER A 905 -43.77 -11.86 43.86
CA SER A 905 -43.05 -12.77 44.76
C SER A 905 -43.00 -12.27 46.21
N ARG A 906 -43.11 -10.96 46.44
CA ARG A 906 -42.86 -10.28 47.73
C ARG A 906 -44.01 -9.36 48.17
N LEU A 907 -45.05 -9.17 47.37
CA LEU A 907 -46.22 -8.40 47.80
C LEU A 907 -47.04 -9.22 48.78
N ARG A 908 -47.17 -8.73 50.01
CA ARG A 908 -47.98 -9.37 51.04
C ARG A 908 -49.47 -9.09 50.81
N PRO A 909 -50.37 -10.04 51.08
CA PRO A 909 -51.81 -9.84 50.88
C PRO A 909 -52.37 -8.59 51.57
N GLU A 910 -51.87 -8.26 52.77
CA GLU A 910 -52.27 -7.06 53.52
C GLU A 910 -51.87 -5.74 52.87
N ASP A 911 -50.82 -5.73 52.04
CA ASP A 911 -50.34 -4.55 51.32
C ASP A 911 -50.92 -4.45 49.91
N ALA A 912 -51.67 -5.47 49.46
CA ALA A 912 -52.13 -5.59 48.08
C ALA A 912 -53.08 -4.47 47.66
N GLU A 913 -54.06 -4.09 48.49
CA GLU A 913 -55.00 -3.00 48.17
C GLU A 913 -54.24 -1.65 48.04
N GLY A 914 -53.33 -1.36 48.98
CA GLY A 914 -52.51 -0.14 48.93
C GLY A 914 -51.63 -0.05 47.69
N GLN A 915 -51.07 -1.18 47.26
CA GLN A 915 -50.25 -1.24 46.06
C GLN A 915 -51.08 -1.17 44.77
N VAL A 916 -52.23 -1.84 44.71
CA VAL A 916 -53.18 -1.74 43.58
C VAL A 916 -53.60 -0.28 43.37
N LEU A 917 -53.96 0.42 44.46
CA LEU A 917 -54.38 1.83 44.38
C LEU A 917 -53.28 2.76 43.84
N ARG A 918 -52.01 2.50 44.14
CA ARG A 918 -50.86 3.26 43.58
C ARG A 918 -50.68 2.97 42.09
N LEU A 919 -50.84 1.72 41.68
CA LEU A 919 -50.63 1.28 40.30
C LEU A 919 -51.75 1.70 39.34
N LEU A 920 -52.94 2.04 39.85
CA LEU A 920 -54.07 2.52 39.02
C LEU A 920 -53.72 3.76 38.21
N GLU A 921 -52.84 4.61 38.72
CA GLU A 921 -52.41 5.86 38.08
C GLU A 921 -51.08 5.73 37.33
N HIS A 922 -50.49 4.53 37.30
CA HIS A 922 -49.20 4.32 36.66
C HIS A 922 -49.28 4.49 35.13
N PRO A 923 -48.34 5.18 34.45
CA PRO A 923 -48.45 5.44 33.00
C PRO A 923 -48.12 4.23 32.11
N ALA A 924 -47.33 3.26 32.59
CA ALA A 924 -46.82 2.17 31.76
C ALA A 924 -47.82 1.01 31.52
N PRO A 925 -48.06 0.59 30.25
CA PRO A 925 -48.95 -0.52 29.92
C PRO A 925 -48.55 -1.88 30.50
N SER A 926 -47.27 -2.11 30.74
CA SER A 926 -46.76 -3.33 31.38
C SER A 926 -47.21 -3.45 32.84
N MET A 927 -47.34 -2.32 33.53
CA MET A 927 -47.87 -2.25 34.90
C MET A 927 -49.38 -2.39 34.91
N HIS A 928 -50.08 -1.88 33.90
CA HIS A 928 -51.53 -2.15 33.72
C HIS A 928 -51.82 -3.64 33.54
N LEU A 929 -51.01 -4.35 32.75
CA LEU A 929 -51.13 -5.80 32.59
C LEU A 929 -50.86 -6.53 33.91
N LEU A 930 -49.81 -6.16 34.66
CA LEU A 930 -49.58 -6.74 36.00
C LEU A 930 -50.77 -6.47 36.90
N LEU A 931 -51.32 -5.25 36.90
CA LEU A 931 -52.46 -4.91 37.73
C LEU A 931 -53.60 -5.90 37.50
N THR A 932 -53.88 -6.28 36.25
CA THR A 932 -54.93 -7.27 35.93
C THR A 932 -54.70 -8.66 36.55
N GLU A 933 -53.46 -8.99 36.94
CA GLU A 933 -53.13 -10.23 37.68
C GLU A 933 -53.36 -10.08 39.19
N LEU A 934 -53.23 -8.86 39.71
CA LEU A 934 -53.46 -8.53 41.11
C LEU A 934 -54.95 -8.29 41.43
N LEU A 935 -55.79 -8.09 40.41
CA LEU A 935 -57.24 -7.91 40.57
C LEU A 935 -57.92 -9.18 41.10
N THR A 936 -58.14 -9.21 42.40
CA THR A 936 -58.95 -10.19 43.11
C THR A 936 -60.04 -9.48 43.90
N GLU A 937 -61.05 -10.22 44.36
CA GLU A 937 -62.12 -9.69 45.23
C GLU A 937 -61.54 -8.99 46.48
N GLN A 938 -60.43 -9.52 47.02
CA GLN A 938 -59.74 -8.94 48.18
C GLN A 938 -58.94 -7.67 47.82
N ALA A 939 -58.31 -7.64 46.64
CA ALA A 939 -57.51 -6.50 46.20
C ALA A 939 -58.35 -5.27 45.78
N VAL A 940 -59.64 -5.47 45.52
CA VAL A 940 -60.63 -4.42 45.18
C VAL A 940 -61.91 -4.62 45.99
N ALA A 941 -61.74 -4.75 47.32
CA ALA A 941 -62.84 -5.02 48.24
C ALA A 941 -63.77 -3.80 48.41
N SER A 942 -63.20 -2.59 48.47
CA SER A 942 -63.97 -1.37 48.67
C SER A 942 -64.63 -0.85 47.38
N GLU A 943 -65.84 -0.32 47.49
CA GLU A 943 -66.53 0.33 46.35
C GLU A 943 -65.73 1.53 45.81
N ALA A 944 -65.00 2.24 46.68
CA ALA A 944 -64.11 3.32 46.27
C ALA A 944 -62.94 2.82 45.41
N ALA A 945 -62.31 1.69 45.77
CA ALA A 945 -61.26 1.08 44.96
C ALA A 945 -61.81 0.58 43.62
N PHE A 946 -63.02 0.00 43.60
CA PHE A 946 -63.67 -0.45 42.37
C PHE A 946 -63.98 0.71 41.41
N VAL A 947 -64.50 1.83 41.92
CA VAL A 947 -64.74 3.02 41.08
C VAL A 947 -63.45 3.57 40.47
N ARG A 948 -62.34 3.58 41.23
CA ARG A 948 -61.03 4.01 40.70
C ARG A 948 -60.45 3.06 39.65
N LEU A 949 -60.90 1.81 39.57
CA LEU A 949 -60.51 0.86 38.53
C LEU A 949 -61.13 1.17 37.17
N ILE A 950 -62.33 1.76 37.14
CA ILE A 950 -63.12 1.97 35.91
C ILE A 950 -62.36 2.76 34.82
N PRO A 951 -61.68 3.89 35.11
CA PRO A 951 -60.93 4.62 34.08
C PRO A 951 -59.84 3.76 33.43
N LEU A 952 -59.07 3.01 34.22
CA LEU A 952 -58.04 2.13 33.71
C LEU A 952 -58.65 0.95 32.93
N ALA A 953 -59.74 0.36 33.42
CA ALA A 953 -60.48 -0.67 32.72
C ALA A 953 -60.92 -0.19 31.33
N ARG A 954 -61.44 1.05 31.23
CA ARG A 954 -61.80 1.66 29.95
C ARG A 954 -60.59 1.83 29.02
N ILE A 955 -59.45 2.30 29.55
CA ILE A 955 -58.19 2.39 28.78
C ILE A 955 -57.79 1.02 28.23
N VAL A 956 -57.74 -0.02 29.08
CA VAL A 956 -57.34 -1.38 28.67
C VAL A 956 -58.31 -1.96 27.63
N MET A 957 -59.62 -1.81 27.87
CA MET A 957 -60.65 -2.42 27.03
C MET A 957 -60.78 -1.76 25.65
N LEU A 958 -60.56 -0.44 25.53
CA LEU A 958 -60.70 0.31 24.29
C LEU A 958 -59.43 0.35 23.41
N GLN A 959 -58.30 -0.22 23.85
CA GLN A 959 -57.08 -0.31 23.02
C GLN A 959 -57.32 -1.12 21.73
N VAL A 960 -57.20 -0.50 20.55
CA VAL A 960 -57.42 -1.18 19.27
C VAL A 960 -56.23 -2.09 18.91
N LEU A 961 -56.50 -3.36 18.59
CA LEU A 961 -55.52 -4.37 18.13
C LEU A 961 -54.32 -4.64 19.08
N ARG A 962 -54.42 -4.31 20.37
CA ARG A 962 -53.36 -4.53 21.38
C ARG A 962 -53.92 -5.15 22.67
N GLY A 963 -53.06 -5.80 23.46
CA GLY A 963 -53.36 -6.17 24.84
C GLY A 963 -54.42 -7.26 25.07
N ARG A 964 -54.59 -8.22 24.15
CA ARG A 964 -55.64 -9.27 24.22
C ARG A 964 -55.75 -9.97 25.57
N VAL A 965 -54.62 -10.35 26.18
CA VAL A 965 -54.60 -11.04 27.48
C VAL A 965 -55.13 -10.13 28.60
N ALA A 966 -54.69 -8.87 28.65
CA ALA A 966 -55.18 -7.89 29.61
C ALA A 966 -56.69 -7.65 29.44
N LYS A 967 -57.16 -7.55 28.19
CA LYS A 967 -58.59 -7.39 27.88
C LYS A 967 -59.43 -8.60 28.31
N ASP A 968 -58.98 -9.81 28.04
CA ASP A 968 -59.71 -11.02 28.42
C ASP A 968 -59.79 -11.16 29.94
N ARG A 969 -58.69 -10.90 30.67
CA ARG A 969 -58.65 -10.91 32.13
C ARG A 969 -59.53 -9.82 32.74
N MET A 970 -59.38 -8.58 32.27
CA MET A 970 -60.18 -7.44 32.71
C MET A 970 -61.67 -7.69 32.44
N ALA A 971 -62.04 -8.13 31.22
CA ALA A 971 -63.43 -8.42 30.89
C ALA A 971 -64.02 -9.55 31.76
N ALA A 972 -63.25 -10.61 32.03
CA ALA A 972 -63.68 -11.69 32.91
C ALA A 972 -63.89 -11.20 34.35
N PHE A 973 -62.93 -10.44 34.89
CA PHE A 973 -63.03 -9.84 36.23
C PHE A 973 -64.24 -8.92 36.33
N LEU A 974 -64.36 -7.93 35.43
CA LEU A 974 -65.47 -6.98 35.42
C LEU A 974 -66.83 -7.67 35.26
N ARG A 975 -66.92 -8.69 34.41
CA ARG A 975 -68.15 -9.48 34.25
C ARG A 975 -68.48 -10.24 35.53
N ALA A 976 -67.50 -10.88 36.18
CA ALA A 976 -67.73 -11.56 37.46
C ALA A 976 -68.23 -10.58 38.52
N GLU A 977 -67.61 -9.40 38.63
CA GLU A 977 -68.02 -8.34 39.56
C GLU A 977 -69.43 -7.81 39.25
N ALA A 978 -69.76 -7.62 37.96
CA ALA A 978 -71.10 -7.22 37.53
C ALA A 978 -72.16 -8.27 37.87
N LEU A 979 -71.87 -9.57 37.69
CA LEU A 979 -72.82 -10.62 38.02
C LEU A 979 -73.05 -10.73 39.55
N ARG A 980 -72.04 -10.38 40.36
CA ARG A 980 -72.12 -10.46 41.83
C ARG A 980 -72.79 -9.25 42.48
N SER A 981 -72.61 -8.05 41.94
CA SER A 981 -73.15 -6.81 42.52
C SER A 981 -73.95 -6.01 41.50
N ARG A 982 -75.22 -5.72 41.84
CA ARG A 982 -76.09 -4.88 41.02
C ARG A 982 -75.51 -3.47 40.82
N ALA A 983 -74.89 -2.89 41.85
CA ALA A 983 -74.28 -1.57 41.77
C ALA A 983 -73.06 -1.55 40.84
N ARG A 984 -72.22 -2.58 40.90
CA ARG A 984 -71.07 -2.75 39.97
C ARG A 984 -71.55 -3.03 38.55
N ALA A 985 -72.64 -3.80 38.38
CA ALA A 985 -73.27 -4.02 37.08
C ALA A 985 -73.71 -2.70 36.44
N GLU A 986 -74.43 -1.86 37.18
CA GLU A 986 -74.91 -0.56 36.73
C GLU A 986 -73.75 0.36 36.30
N ALA A 987 -72.67 0.40 37.10
CA ALA A 987 -71.47 1.18 36.77
C ALA A 987 -70.75 0.69 35.49
N LEU A 988 -70.83 -0.61 35.17
CA LEU A 988 -70.16 -1.22 34.02
C LEU A 988 -71.01 -1.26 32.73
N LEU A 989 -72.32 -1.01 32.81
CA LEU A 989 -73.22 -0.99 31.64
C LEU A 989 -72.70 -0.08 30.51
N PRO A 990 -72.27 1.17 30.77
CA PRO A 990 -71.76 2.04 29.71
C PRO A 990 -70.51 1.47 29.03
N LEU A 991 -69.59 0.88 29.81
CA LEU A 991 -68.35 0.30 29.27
C LEU A 991 -68.64 -0.89 28.36
N PHE A 992 -69.50 -1.82 28.77
CA PHE A 992 -69.87 -2.96 27.92
C PHE A 992 -70.70 -2.53 26.70
N ALA A 993 -71.57 -1.52 26.84
CA ALA A 993 -72.31 -0.95 25.72
C ALA A 993 -71.36 -0.36 24.66
N ASP A 994 -70.37 0.45 25.07
CA ASP A 994 -69.36 1.03 24.18
C ASP A 994 -68.61 -0.07 23.41
N LEU A 995 -68.28 -1.18 24.07
CA LEU A 995 -67.56 -2.31 23.46
C LEU A 995 -68.39 -3.07 22.41
N THR A 996 -69.72 -2.98 22.42
CA THR A 996 -70.56 -3.54 21.34
C THR A 996 -70.33 -2.85 20.00
N LEU A 997 -69.84 -1.60 20.03
CA LEU A 997 -69.49 -0.85 18.83
C LEU A 997 -68.08 -1.20 18.31
N SER A 998 -67.33 -2.06 19.01
CA SER A 998 -65.98 -2.44 18.60
C SER A 998 -65.98 -3.07 17.19
N GLY A 999 -65.03 -2.63 16.35
CA GLY A 999 -64.75 -3.25 15.05
C GLY A 999 -64.17 -4.67 15.16
N THR A 1000 -63.70 -5.08 16.35
CA THR A 1000 -63.16 -6.43 16.59
C THR A 1000 -64.30 -7.38 16.95
N ALA A 1001 -64.62 -8.33 16.07
CA ALA A 1001 -65.73 -9.27 16.26
C ALA A 1001 -65.71 -9.97 17.64
N ARG A 1002 -64.53 -10.38 18.12
CA ARG A 1002 -64.38 -11.04 19.43
C ARG A 1002 -64.74 -10.13 20.62
N ASP A 1003 -64.29 -8.87 20.60
CA ASP A 1003 -64.62 -7.90 21.68
C ASP A 1003 -66.11 -7.58 21.68
N ARG A 1004 -66.68 -7.39 20.48
CA ARG A 1004 -68.12 -7.19 20.30
C ARG A 1004 -68.92 -8.38 20.82
N SER A 1005 -68.55 -9.61 20.44
CA SER A 1005 -69.21 -10.83 20.91
C SER A 1005 -69.10 -10.97 22.43
N ALA A 1006 -67.92 -10.74 23.02
CA ALA A 1006 -67.74 -10.81 24.47
C ALA A 1006 -68.59 -9.77 25.23
N ALA A 1007 -68.69 -8.55 24.71
CA ALA A 1007 -69.53 -7.49 25.27
C ALA A 1007 -71.03 -7.82 25.18
N ILE A 1008 -71.50 -8.32 24.03
CA ILE A 1008 -72.89 -8.76 23.86
C ILE A 1008 -73.22 -9.92 24.81
N LEU A 1009 -72.31 -10.89 24.95
CA LEU A 1009 -72.49 -11.99 25.90
C LEU A 1009 -72.51 -11.47 27.35
N ALA A 1010 -71.58 -10.59 27.74
CA ALA A 1010 -71.58 -9.99 29.07
C ALA A 1010 -72.87 -9.22 29.37
N LEU A 1011 -73.37 -8.40 28.42
CA LEU A 1011 -74.64 -7.68 28.56
C LEU A 1011 -75.85 -8.61 28.64
N ARG A 1012 -75.86 -9.71 27.86
CA ARG A 1012 -76.90 -10.75 27.96
C ARG A 1012 -76.89 -11.37 29.36
N ASP A 1013 -75.71 -11.73 29.84
CA ASP A 1013 -75.54 -12.43 31.13
C ASP A 1013 -75.87 -11.51 32.31
N ILE A 1014 -75.53 -10.22 32.23
CA ILE A 1014 -75.94 -9.20 33.19
C ILE A 1014 -77.46 -9.05 33.21
N ALA A 1015 -78.12 -9.01 32.04
CA ALA A 1015 -79.57 -8.89 31.95
C ALA A 1015 -80.33 -10.09 32.54
N GLU A 1016 -79.74 -11.29 32.40
CA GLU A 1016 -80.28 -12.52 32.99
C GLU A 1016 -80.06 -12.59 34.51
N ALA A 1017 -78.86 -12.23 34.98
CA ALA A 1017 -78.53 -12.26 36.42
C ALA A 1017 -79.23 -11.17 37.23
N HIS A 1018 -79.51 -10.01 36.61
CA HIS A 1018 -80.16 -8.86 37.28
C HIS A 1018 -81.37 -8.37 36.47
N PRO A 1019 -82.51 -9.09 36.53
CA PRO A 1019 -83.73 -8.68 35.83
C PRO A 1019 -84.14 -7.25 36.21
N GLY A 1020 -84.46 -6.43 35.20
CA GLY A 1020 -84.86 -5.03 35.38
C GLY A 1020 -83.73 -3.99 35.27
N LEU A 1021 -82.48 -4.39 35.06
CA LEU A 1021 -81.44 -3.47 34.56
C LEU A 1021 -81.65 -3.20 33.06
N ALA A 1022 -81.64 -1.92 32.67
CA ALA A 1022 -81.83 -1.51 31.28
C ALA A 1022 -80.55 -1.79 30.46
N VAL A 1023 -80.47 -2.98 29.84
CA VAL A 1023 -79.40 -3.33 28.91
C VAL A 1023 -79.75 -2.92 27.47
N PRO A 1024 -78.78 -2.54 26.62
CA PRO A 1024 -79.04 -2.09 25.25
C PRO A 1024 -79.32 -3.24 24.24
N LEU A 1025 -79.60 -4.46 24.70
CA LEU A 1025 -79.84 -5.62 23.83
C LEU A 1025 -81.35 -5.85 23.59
N VAL A 1026 -81.72 -6.06 22.33
CA VAL A 1026 -83.09 -6.41 21.92
C VAL A 1026 -83.10 -7.83 21.33
N ARG A 1027 -83.86 -8.76 21.92
CA ARG A 1027 -84.03 -10.14 21.40
C ARG A 1027 -85.16 -10.19 20.35
N ARG A 1028 -84.93 -10.85 19.20
CA ARG A 1028 -85.94 -11.09 18.15
C ARG A 1028 -86.02 -12.60 17.78
N PRO A 1029 -87.21 -13.16 17.49
CA PRO A 1029 -87.37 -14.57 17.10
C PRO A 1029 -86.95 -14.85 15.64
N PRO A 1030 -86.47 -16.07 15.26
CA PRO A 1030 -86.00 -16.41 13.91
C PRO A 1030 -87.13 -16.73 12.88
N GLU A 1031 -86.90 -16.39 11.60
CA GLU A 1031 -87.83 -16.56 10.45
C GLU A 1031 -87.75 -17.97 9.79
N VAL A 1032 -88.89 -18.51 9.30
CA VAL A 1032 -89.01 -19.85 8.66
C VAL A 1032 -89.07 -19.73 7.11
N ARG A 1033 -88.26 -20.48 6.34
CA ARG A 1033 -88.28 -20.50 4.84
C ARG A 1033 -88.40 -21.93 4.26
N GLY A 1034 -89.19 -22.10 3.19
CA GLY A 1034 -89.45 -23.38 2.46
C GLY A 1034 -88.47 -23.70 1.30
N PRO A 1035 -88.56 -24.89 0.66
CA PRO A 1035 -87.47 -25.50 -0.14
C PRO A 1035 -87.38 -25.01 -1.60
N ILE A 1036 -86.15 -24.91 -2.16
CA ILE A 1036 -85.84 -24.38 -3.50
C ILE A 1036 -85.17 -25.46 -4.38
N SER A 1037 -85.62 -25.58 -5.65
CA SER A 1037 -85.09 -26.47 -6.72
C SER A 1037 -83.85 -25.91 -7.44
N PRO A 1038 -83.01 -26.75 -8.08
CA PRO A 1038 -81.71 -26.36 -8.60
C PRO A 1038 -81.70 -26.12 -10.12
N SER A 1039 -81.28 -24.94 -10.59
CA SER A 1039 -80.71 -24.79 -11.94
C SER A 1039 -79.80 -23.56 -12.06
N ALA A 1040 -78.52 -23.87 -12.31
CA ALA A 1040 -77.55 -23.16 -13.16
C ALA A 1040 -77.05 -21.75 -12.73
N PRO A 1041 -75.89 -21.29 -13.26
CA PRO A 1041 -74.62 -21.49 -12.58
C PRO A 1041 -73.90 -20.16 -12.27
N VAL A 1042 -72.97 -20.28 -11.32
CA VAL A 1042 -72.09 -19.23 -10.83
C VAL A 1042 -71.10 -18.80 -11.93
N SER A 1043 -71.09 -17.50 -12.23
CA SER A 1043 -69.98 -16.84 -12.93
C SER A 1043 -69.06 -16.17 -11.91
N GLU A 1044 -67.77 -16.23 -12.24
CA GLU A 1044 -66.60 -15.76 -11.51
C GLU A 1044 -66.67 -14.29 -11.12
N GLY A 1045 -66.05 -13.92 -9.99
CA GLY A 1045 -65.90 -12.51 -9.64
C GLY A 1045 -65.21 -12.18 -8.31
N ALA A 1046 -63.88 -12.32 -8.31
CA ALA A 1046 -62.93 -11.37 -7.72
C ALA A 1046 -62.68 -11.27 -6.20
N ARG A 1047 -61.39 -11.46 -5.89
CA ARG A 1047 -60.52 -10.93 -4.81
C ARG A 1047 -60.38 -11.71 -3.50
#